data_AF-A0A2N1UA13-F1
#
_entry.id   AF-A0A2N1UA13-F1
#
_cell.length_a   1.000
_cell.length_b   1.000
_cell.length_c   1.000
_cell.angle_alpha   90.00
_cell.angle_beta   90.00
_cell.angle_gamma   90.00
#
_symmetry.space_group_name_H-M   'P 1'
#
loop_
_entity.id
_entity.type
_entity.pdbx_description
1 polymer ?
#
loop_
_entity_poly.entity_id
_entity_poly.type
_entity_poly.pdbx_seq_one_letter_code
_entity_poly.pdbx_strand_id
1 'polypeptide(L)'
;MRKRLLAIFTVLFYLATFMPLWSATATTTPTTKKKKPATTTTKPAAKKKPAVATTKPATKKKPAAKKKPAAVKKPAARTTTGAATKSTVDAASQQALISEVSLLQEVWMRKITLEYLGDKRSEAFLASLIADFPKRLQQNFLSNITGDYKAEFMANYAAKADEVTDKAFAVMSDKPALDGLLGKVIKESGFPLDLAYMDLAKKLVDRRKFQANNKEAGAEKLAAYWQAVYTTMKANAKKSRYEAVAAIYKDVAVNDFPISWYDDAQYAVAFETEGSQPATVGPQGRKPWTVLAYICADNDLERYGLQDINEMEQIGSSDKVNIVVQVDRMKEGNDGATISDGNWTGTRRYFVTKDADMSKIGSQMVGNLGEQDMGGKKTLAEFLKWGVKTYPADNVLVVIWNHGAGWLGVAHDQDSNNMLSMTDVSWALSEGQKELSKVNGKASKFAIVDFDACLMGTIEVAYELSDTTQFLVASEENEPGHGMPYADYLGPLVKNPALSPKEMTKRMVGTYVYSYAKGGSATNQFIMGSPVTKSATDLSKLPPLVKKFDALGKALLDNHEMYADLMVSDSGRFASIKKYSDGSLVDLVDFAHKLAQVPEVPSSIREICIDIIKTVGYPVENTKIAQPVIITSDKPGVVIWGYNNWRTPPKELWPAGTRIFNSRLAMTPLRELEGGGFYTKIGPFKPVKDEALEKIVFVDEINYQIILKDGKELDKRSIKQGKEYLIVSKFPEASPMVIEGHTQGMGDSHGLSLYFPPAHSFRNTYKSLKFAKDTSWDEFLEKIPVFKRDAEVLLCGQMVQDMMTLPVIAQALKANDVKFQILWDPSIFAFEFKPILRQFADKGLVITDSVSASSMGELTPSSDDLQDYLSNGGRLMVAAQSFGKSNIHRSLLKNYFKFTFVEEEKDFDEMICKSKNEFKFELNGSESAKTANDVTIMKAGGSGKLFVTMPDGRGAAIYISDTAASGKNYAGVYLGFRYEAVGDTAARHQLMSEILDRLLPQRHQLSLF
;
A
#
# COMPACT_ATOMS: atom_id res chain seq x y z
N MET A 1 33.48 -14.96 -20.78
CA MET A 1 34.76 -15.50 -20.27
C MET A 1 34.84 -17.01 -20.54
N ARG A 2 35.82 -17.50 -21.34
CA ARG A 2 36.05 -18.96 -21.57
C ARG A 2 37.56 -19.26 -21.52
N LYS A 3 37.94 -20.42 -20.95
CA LYS A 3 39.29 -20.92 -20.61
C LYS A 3 39.89 -20.32 -19.31
N ARG A 4 40.56 -21.18 -18.53
CA ARG A 4 41.03 -21.03 -17.12
C ARG A 4 39.90 -20.96 -16.06
N LEU A 5 39.39 -22.03 -15.44
CA LEU A 5 39.68 -23.47 -15.44
C LEU A 5 41.04 -23.92 -14.84
N LEU A 6 40.98 -24.99 -14.03
CA LEU A 6 42.10 -25.87 -13.62
C LEU A 6 43.01 -25.39 -12.47
N ALA A 7 42.50 -25.47 -11.22
CA ALA A 7 43.34 -25.45 -10.01
C ALA A 7 42.75 -26.28 -8.84
N ILE A 8 41.62 -25.85 -8.25
CA ILE A 8 41.14 -26.36 -6.95
C ILE A 8 40.18 -27.55 -7.14
N PHE A 9 40.73 -28.76 -7.26
CA PHE A 9 39.96 -30.00 -7.37
C PHE A 9 40.75 -31.22 -6.80
N THR A 10 41.10 -31.30 -5.49
CA THR A 10 41.70 -32.53 -4.87
C THR A 10 41.74 -32.69 -3.31
N VAL A 11 40.97 -33.66 -2.75
CA VAL A 11 41.42 -34.91 -2.00
C VAL A 11 41.89 -34.97 -0.47
N LEU A 12 41.03 -35.55 0.43
CA LEU A 12 41.12 -36.64 1.52
C LEU A 12 42.06 -36.78 2.84
N PHE A 13 41.53 -37.23 4.05
CA PHE A 13 42.03 -38.17 5.19
C PHE A 13 42.38 -37.87 6.77
N TYR A 14 41.52 -38.15 7.83
CA TYR A 14 41.72 -38.87 9.20
C TYR A 14 41.21 -38.44 10.68
N LEU A 15 40.39 -39.30 11.37
CA LEU A 15 40.04 -39.66 12.83
C LEU A 15 38.94 -39.03 13.82
N ALA A 16 38.62 -39.66 15.01
CA ALA A 16 37.46 -39.45 15.98
C ALA A 16 37.70 -39.92 17.50
N THR A 17 36.91 -39.85 18.65
CA THR A 17 35.57 -39.30 19.16
C THR A 17 35.38 -38.55 20.60
N PHE A 18 36.24 -38.62 21.67
CA PHE A 18 35.93 -38.80 23.16
C PHE A 18 36.07 -37.77 24.40
N MET A 19 35.53 -38.07 25.63
CA MET A 19 35.13 -37.19 26.82
C MET A 19 36.07 -36.90 28.11
N PRO A 20 35.67 -36.97 29.45
CA PRO A 20 35.20 -35.86 30.41
C PRO A 20 35.73 -35.79 31.91
N LEU A 21 35.31 -34.79 32.78
CA LEU A 21 34.73 -34.92 34.19
C LEU A 21 34.58 -33.67 35.17
N TRP A 22 33.44 -33.61 35.94
CA TRP A 22 33.11 -33.17 37.36
C TRP A 22 33.05 -31.72 38.02
N SER A 23 31.82 -31.29 38.40
CA SER A 23 31.23 -30.92 39.76
C SER A 23 31.47 -29.64 40.66
N ALA A 24 30.34 -28.98 41.07
CA ALA A 24 29.85 -28.61 42.45
C ALA A 24 29.94 -27.18 43.16
N THR A 25 28.76 -26.60 43.47
CA THR A 25 28.21 -25.93 44.72
C THR A 25 28.65 -24.56 45.36
N ALA A 26 27.69 -23.61 45.43
CA ALA A 26 27.01 -23.01 46.64
C ALA A 26 27.38 -21.66 47.37
N THR A 27 26.42 -20.69 47.33
CA THR A 27 25.77 -19.89 48.43
C THR A 27 26.30 -18.56 49.08
N THR A 28 25.30 -17.70 49.40
CA THR A 28 25.17 -16.63 50.47
C THR A 28 25.17 -15.12 50.10
N THR A 29 24.56 -14.31 50.99
CA THR A 29 24.23 -12.85 50.93
C THR A 29 24.11 -12.34 52.39
N PRO A 30 24.03 -11.01 52.73
CA PRO A 30 22.70 -10.49 53.18
C PRO A 30 22.45 -8.94 53.19
N THR A 31 21.19 -8.57 53.46
CA THR A 31 20.65 -7.30 54.04
C THR A 31 20.72 -5.99 53.22
N THR A 32 19.69 -5.12 53.19
CA THR A 32 18.43 -5.00 53.98
C THR A 32 17.24 -4.53 53.07
N LYS A 33 16.13 -3.82 53.42
CA LYS A 33 15.66 -3.06 54.61
C LYS A 33 14.12 -3.11 54.82
N LYS A 34 13.40 -1.97 54.89
CA LYS A 34 11.96 -1.79 55.26
C LYS A 34 11.38 -0.54 54.54
N LYS A 35 10.07 -0.30 54.36
CA LYS A 35 8.90 -0.60 55.22
C LYS A 35 7.56 -0.68 54.41
N LYS A 36 6.44 -1.05 55.06
CA LYS A 36 5.07 -1.25 54.50
C LYS A 36 4.01 -0.76 55.53
N PRO A 37 2.74 -0.49 55.16
CA PRO A 37 1.61 -1.41 55.51
C PRO A 37 0.47 -1.44 54.45
N ALA A 38 -0.15 -2.58 54.07
CA ALA A 38 -1.26 -3.35 54.70
C ALA A 38 -2.65 -3.04 54.06
N THR A 39 -3.62 -3.97 53.93
CA THR A 39 -3.67 -5.39 54.41
C THR A 39 -4.00 -6.40 53.27
N THR A 40 -5.00 -7.32 53.19
CA THR A 40 -6.13 -7.75 54.07
C THR A 40 -6.38 -9.29 54.03
N THR A 41 -7.52 -9.78 53.54
CA THR A 41 -8.11 -11.14 53.72
C THR A 41 -9.04 -11.48 52.53
N THR A 42 -9.50 -12.72 52.22
CA THR A 42 -9.68 -14.00 52.95
C THR A 42 -9.30 -15.27 52.12
N LYS A 43 -9.43 -16.48 52.71
CA LYS A 43 -9.25 -17.85 52.14
C LYS A 43 -10.44 -18.74 52.59
N PRO A 44 -10.72 -19.98 52.07
CA PRO A 44 -10.07 -21.22 52.61
C PRO A 44 -10.08 -22.54 51.75
N ALA A 45 -9.46 -23.62 52.30
CA ALA A 45 -9.57 -25.07 51.93
C ALA A 45 -8.83 -25.55 50.63
N ALA A 46 -8.75 -26.83 50.16
CA ALA A 46 -9.05 -28.22 50.65
C ALA A 46 -8.33 -29.30 49.74
N LYS A 47 -8.43 -30.67 49.84
CA LYS A 47 -8.37 -31.72 50.90
C LYS A 47 -8.33 -33.18 50.29
N LYS A 48 -7.23 -33.98 50.47
CA LYS A 48 -7.13 -35.50 50.39
C LYS A 48 -7.31 -36.21 49.00
N LYS A 49 -6.78 -37.40 48.57
CA LYS A 49 -6.01 -38.64 49.02
C LYS A 49 -6.84 -39.95 48.71
N PRO A 50 -6.31 -41.22 48.67
CA PRO A 50 -5.03 -41.83 48.18
C PRO A 50 -5.10 -43.32 47.61
N ALA A 51 -3.93 -43.98 47.36
CA ALA A 51 -3.62 -45.46 47.52
C ALA A 51 -3.97 -46.55 46.43
N VAL A 52 -3.38 -47.78 46.30
CA VAL A 52 -2.09 -48.47 46.73
C VAL A 52 -1.95 -49.93 46.11
N ALA A 53 -0.72 -50.51 45.97
CA ALA A 53 -0.32 -51.97 45.90
C ALA A 53 -0.63 -52.88 44.63
N THR A 54 0.00 -54.05 44.29
CA THR A 54 1.27 -54.81 44.63
C THR A 54 1.58 -56.07 43.71
N THR A 55 2.87 -56.50 43.58
CA THR A 55 3.40 -57.91 43.34
C THR A 55 3.11 -58.69 42.01
N LYS A 56 3.74 -59.83 41.54
CA LYS A 56 4.98 -60.66 41.80
C LYS A 56 5.33 -61.61 40.56
N PRO A 57 6.47 -62.38 40.51
CA PRO A 57 7.01 -63.08 39.30
C PRO A 57 7.24 -64.64 39.39
N ALA A 58 7.71 -65.35 38.31
CA ALA A 58 8.76 -66.42 38.33
C ALA A 58 9.11 -67.25 37.03
N THR A 59 10.38 -67.19 36.57
CA THR A 59 11.33 -68.29 36.15
C THR A 59 11.18 -69.34 34.99
N LYS A 60 12.34 -69.60 34.32
CA LYS A 60 12.84 -70.86 33.64
C LYS A 60 12.22 -71.23 32.26
N LYS A 61 12.84 -72.03 31.36
CA LYS A 61 13.98 -73.02 31.41
C LYS A 61 14.75 -73.16 30.04
N LYS A 62 15.87 -73.91 30.02
CA LYS A 62 16.74 -74.36 28.88
C LYS A 62 16.36 -75.81 28.44
N PRO A 63 17.01 -76.58 27.50
CA PRO A 63 18.24 -76.39 26.68
C PRO A 63 18.17 -76.91 25.20
N ALA A 64 19.33 -77.17 24.56
CA ALA A 64 19.55 -77.52 23.14
C ALA A 64 20.02 -78.98 22.85
N ALA A 65 20.03 -79.39 21.57
CA ALA A 65 20.90 -80.43 20.97
C ALA A 65 21.08 -80.14 19.45
N LYS A 66 22.20 -80.33 18.71
CA LYS A 66 23.42 -81.21 18.72
C LYS A 66 23.33 -82.52 17.91
N LYS A 67 24.09 -82.60 16.80
CA LYS A 67 24.74 -83.77 16.11
C LYS A 67 25.34 -83.29 14.76
N LYS A 68 26.40 -83.85 14.14
CA LYS A 68 27.53 -84.71 14.60
C LYS A 68 28.76 -84.54 13.63
N PRO A 69 29.78 -85.42 13.57
CA PRO A 69 31.20 -85.06 13.64
C PRO A 69 31.87 -84.76 12.26
N ALA A 70 33.11 -84.27 12.18
CA ALA A 70 34.35 -85.08 12.28
C ALA A 70 35.53 -84.31 12.92
N ALA A 71 36.63 -85.00 13.23
CA ALA A 71 37.84 -84.41 13.82
C ALA A 71 39.13 -85.06 13.29
N VAL A 72 40.17 -84.26 13.07
CA VAL A 72 41.55 -84.72 12.80
C VAL A 72 42.52 -83.89 13.65
N LYS A 73 43.09 -84.51 14.69
CA LYS A 73 44.11 -83.97 15.61
C LYS A 73 43.70 -82.69 16.40
N LYS A 74 44.63 -82.18 17.23
CA LYS A 74 44.42 -81.38 18.47
C LYS A 74 45.77 -80.69 18.86
N PRO A 75 45.85 -79.78 19.86
CA PRO A 75 44.85 -78.84 20.42
C PRO A 75 45.38 -77.43 20.83
N ALA A 76 44.45 -76.53 21.22
CA ALA A 76 44.56 -75.54 22.34
C ALA A 76 45.47 -74.27 22.18
N ALA A 77 45.09 -73.07 22.69
CA ALA A 77 43.83 -72.65 23.32
C ALA A 77 43.54 -71.12 23.32
N ARG A 78 42.23 -70.81 23.38
CA ARG A 78 41.56 -69.61 23.93
C ARG A 78 41.59 -68.27 23.16
N THR A 79 40.68 -67.40 23.58
CA THR A 79 40.06 -66.29 22.81
C THR A 79 39.79 -65.06 23.68
N THR A 80 39.87 -63.87 23.09
CA THR A 80 39.18 -62.64 23.56
C THR A 80 38.56 -61.89 22.38
N THR A 81 37.64 -60.96 22.67
CA THR A 81 36.70 -60.32 21.72
C THR A 81 37.25 -59.09 21.00
N GLY A 82 36.78 -58.84 19.78
CA GLY A 82 36.94 -57.59 19.02
C GLY A 82 36.06 -57.58 17.78
N ALA A 83 35.59 -56.41 17.33
CA ALA A 83 34.62 -56.27 16.23
C ALA A 83 35.26 -55.76 14.92
N ALA A 84 34.43 -55.66 13.87
CA ALA A 84 34.76 -55.08 12.57
C ALA A 84 35.00 -53.54 12.66
N THR A 85 35.49 -52.81 11.65
CA THR A 85 35.67 -53.08 10.21
C THR A 85 36.79 -52.17 9.65
N LYS A 86 37.35 -52.48 8.46
CA LYS A 86 37.88 -51.40 7.60
C LYS A 86 36.70 -50.76 6.86
N SER A 87 36.51 -49.45 6.99
CA SER A 87 35.57 -48.67 6.16
C SER A 87 36.32 -47.57 5.44
N THR A 88 36.02 -47.41 4.14
CA THR A 88 36.48 -46.28 3.33
C THR A 88 35.65 -45.02 3.61
N VAL A 89 36.17 -43.87 3.19
CA VAL A 89 35.42 -42.61 3.14
C VAL A 89 34.39 -42.72 2.03
N ASP A 90 33.15 -42.30 2.29
CA ASP A 90 32.18 -42.12 1.21
C ASP A 90 32.51 -40.84 0.41
N ALA A 91 32.12 -40.81 -0.87
CA ALA A 91 32.43 -39.68 -1.75
C ALA A 91 31.62 -38.41 -1.41
N ALA A 92 30.42 -38.56 -0.85
CA ALA A 92 29.56 -37.42 -0.53
C ALA A 92 30.14 -36.58 0.62
N SER A 93 30.69 -37.22 1.66
CA SER A 93 31.37 -36.54 2.77
C SER A 93 32.65 -35.82 2.34
N GLN A 94 33.34 -36.32 1.30
CA GLN A 94 34.49 -35.62 0.70
C GLN A 94 34.03 -34.40 -0.09
N GLN A 95 33.01 -34.57 -0.93
CA GLN A 95 32.46 -33.49 -1.75
C GLN A 95 31.86 -32.37 -0.89
N ALA A 96 31.14 -32.72 0.17
CA ALA A 96 30.63 -31.78 1.17
C ALA A 96 31.76 -31.00 1.82
N LEU A 97 32.82 -31.67 2.31
CA LEU A 97 33.94 -30.96 2.91
C LEU A 97 34.66 -30.04 1.91
N ILE A 98 34.90 -30.50 0.68
CA ILE A 98 35.50 -29.68 -0.38
C ILE A 98 34.65 -28.44 -0.65
N SER A 99 33.32 -28.58 -0.69
CA SER A 99 32.38 -27.47 -0.87
C SER A 99 32.50 -26.41 0.23
N GLU A 100 32.40 -26.82 1.50
CA GLU A 100 32.50 -25.90 2.64
C GLU A 100 33.89 -25.24 2.73
N VAL A 101 34.99 -25.97 2.52
CA VAL A 101 36.35 -25.40 2.65
C VAL A 101 36.76 -24.54 1.44
N SER A 102 36.11 -24.70 0.29
CA SER A 102 36.26 -23.78 -0.85
C SER A 102 35.51 -22.47 -0.57
N LEU A 103 34.26 -22.56 -0.09
CA LEU A 103 33.47 -21.39 0.32
C LEU A 103 34.14 -20.60 1.45
N LEU A 104 34.75 -21.28 2.43
CA LEU A 104 35.51 -20.65 3.51
C LEU A 104 36.74 -19.88 3.00
N GLN A 105 37.41 -20.40 1.95
CA GLN A 105 38.53 -19.72 1.29
C GLN A 105 38.07 -18.46 0.54
N GLU A 106 36.92 -18.53 -0.14
CA GLU A 106 36.34 -17.43 -0.89
C GLU A 106 35.95 -16.28 0.05
N VAL A 107 35.18 -16.58 1.10
CA VAL A 107 34.77 -15.59 2.14
C VAL A 107 35.99 -14.91 2.75
N TRP A 108 37.08 -15.66 3.00
CA TRP A 108 38.33 -15.10 3.52
C TRP A 108 39.05 -14.20 2.50
N MET A 109 39.05 -14.55 1.21
CA MET A 109 39.66 -13.71 0.17
C MET A 109 38.93 -12.38 -0.01
N ARG A 110 37.58 -12.40 -0.04
CA ARG A 110 36.76 -11.17 -0.08
C ARG A 110 37.10 -10.26 1.11
N LYS A 111 37.15 -10.84 2.32
CA LYS A 111 37.49 -10.14 3.58
C LYS A 111 38.84 -9.42 3.55
N ILE A 112 39.93 -10.10 3.17
CA ILE A 112 41.27 -9.49 3.18
C ILE A 112 41.48 -8.47 2.05
N THR A 113 40.68 -8.53 0.99
CA THR A 113 40.68 -7.54 -0.11
C THR A 113 40.02 -6.22 0.34
N LEU A 114 38.94 -6.31 1.13
CA LEU A 114 38.30 -5.17 1.79
C LEU A 114 39.20 -4.55 2.89
N GLU A 115 39.95 -5.38 3.63
CA GLU A 115 41.01 -4.88 4.52
C GLU A 115 42.02 -4.03 3.75
N TYR A 116 42.58 -4.59 2.66
CA TYR A 116 43.60 -3.97 1.81
C TYR A 116 43.16 -2.63 1.22
N LEU A 117 42.00 -2.55 0.56
CA LEU A 117 41.58 -1.33 -0.15
C LEU A 117 41.28 -0.13 0.76
N GLY A 118 40.94 -0.38 2.03
CA GLY A 118 40.73 0.67 3.03
C GLY A 118 41.89 0.77 4.05
N ASP A 119 43.12 0.50 3.62
CA ASP A 119 44.35 0.95 4.28
C ASP A 119 44.78 2.27 3.63
N LYS A 120 45.37 3.21 4.38
CA LYS A 120 45.80 4.50 3.79
C LYS A 120 46.85 4.35 2.68
N ARG A 121 47.57 3.23 2.64
CA ARG A 121 48.58 2.95 1.61
C ARG A 121 47.98 2.63 0.24
N SER A 122 46.71 2.22 0.16
CA SER A 122 46.01 1.97 -1.10
C SER A 122 45.20 3.18 -1.61
N GLU A 123 45.20 4.31 -0.90
CA GLU A 123 44.33 5.48 -1.18
C GLU A 123 44.47 6.00 -2.62
N ALA A 124 45.68 6.04 -3.18
CA ALA A 124 45.92 6.43 -4.57
C ALA A 124 45.42 5.39 -5.60
N PHE A 125 45.55 4.10 -5.31
CA PHE A 125 45.01 3.03 -6.15
C PHE A 125 43.49 3.04 -6.12
N LEU A 126 42.90 3.19 -4.93
CA LEU A 126 41.47 3.32 -4.72
C LEU A 126 40.89 4.53 -5.46
N ALA A 127 41.56 5.69 -5.41
CA ALA A 127 41.14 6.87 -6.17
C ALA A 127 41.11 6.61 -7.68
N SER A 128 42.06 5.83 -8.22
CA SER A 128 42.04 5.41 -9.63
C SER A 128 40.98 4.35 -9.95
N LEU A 129 40.58 3.53 -8.96
CA LEU A 129 39.61 2.44 -9.10
C LEU A 129 38.15 2.94 -9.25
N ILE A 130 37.85 4.11 -8.68
CA ILE A 130 36.48 4.69 -8.65
C ILE A 130 36.27 5.90 -9.56
N ALA A 131 37.32 6.34 -10.26
CA ALA A 131 37.37 7.63 -10.96
C ALA A 131 36.22 7.82 -11.96
N ASP A 132 35.81 6.74 -12.63
CA ASP A 132 34.80 6.73 -13.68
C ASP A 132 33.36 6.45 -13.17
N PHE A 133 33.17 6.18 -11.86
CA PHE A 133 31.84 5.89 -11.31
C PHE A 133 30.98 7.17 -11.21
N PRO A 134 29.63 7.08 -11.28
CA PRO A 134 28.75 8.21 -10.98
C PRO A 134 28.98 8.78 -9.58
N LYS A 135 28.96 10.12 -9.41
CA LYS A 135 29.32 10.80 -8.14
C LYS A 135 28.60 10.28 -6.89
N ARG A 136 27.31 9.92 -6.99
CA ARG A 136 26.54 9.35 -5.87
C ARG A 136 27.08 7.98 -5.44
N LEU A 137 27.58 7.20 -6.39
CA LEU A 137 28.14 5.86 -6.17
C LEU A 137 29.61 5.93 -5.76
N GLN A 138 30.38 6.93 -6.21
CA GLN A 138 31.71 7.23 -5.64
C GLN A 138 31.63 7.48 -4.12
N GLN A 139 30.64 8.25 -3.66
CA GLN A 139 30.44 8.54 -2.24
C GLN A 139 30.02 7.30 -1.43
N ASN A 140 29.07 6.50 -1.94
CA ASN A 140 28.68 5.24 -1.31
C ASN A 140 29.88 4.26 -1.22
N PHE A 141 30.60 4.07 -2.32
CA PHE A 141 31.72 3.13 -2.40
C PHE A 141 32.86 3.52 -1.45
N LEU A 142 33.22 4.80 -1.38
CA LEU A 142 34.19 5.32 -0.40
C LEU A 142 33.73 5.12 1.04
N SER A 143 32.43 5.28 1.32
CA SER A 143 31.86 5.06 2.65
C SER A 143 31.94 3.59 3.06
N ASN A 144 31.68 2.66 2.13
CA ASN A 144 31.67 1.21 2.39
C ASN A 144 33.06 0.61 2.66
N ILE A 145 34.14 1.33 2.34
CA ILE A 145 35.53 0.86 2.49
C ILE A 145 36.37 1.71 3.46
N THR A 146 35.89 2.87 3.90
CA THR A 146 36.58 3.74 4.87
C THR A 146 35.78 4.07 6.14
N GLY A 147 34.45 3.93 6.10
CA GLY A 147 33.53 4.21 7.22
C GLY A 147 32.95 2.96 7.87
N ASP A 148 31.88 3.14 8.66
CA ASP A 148 31.33 2.12 9.57
C ASP A 148 30.86 0.85 8.85
N TYR A 149 30.34 0.95 7.63
CA TYR A 149 29.95 -0.20 6.80
C TYR A 149 31.09 -1.19 6.54
N LYS A 150 32.36 -0.75 6.53
CA LYS A 150 33.50 -1.69 6.45
C LYS A 150 33.53 -2.63 7.65
N ALA A 151 33.16 -2.17 8.84
CA ALA A 151 33.09 -3.04 10.02
C ALA A 151 31.95 -4.08 9.88
N GLU A 152 30.83 -3.71 9.26
CA GLU A 152 29.69 -4.58 9.01
C GLU A 152 30.01 -5.69 7.98
N PHE A 153 30.56 -5.35 6.82
CA PHE A 153 31.05 -6.35 5.86
C PHE A 153 32.10 -7.29 6.49
N MET A 154 33.02 -6.74 7.29
CA MET A 154 34.03 -7.53 8.01
C MET A 154 33.45 -8.46 9.08
N ALA A 155 32.32 -8.08 9.69
CA ALA A 155 31.54 -8.91 10.60
C ALA A 155 30.72 -9.97 9.85
N ASN A 156 30.09 -9.64 8.73
CA ASN A 156 29.33 -10.59 7.90
C ASN A 156 30.24 -11.67 7.30
N TYR A 157 31.43 -11.32 6.81
CA TYR A 157 32.44 -12.30 6.41
C TYR A 157 33.02 -13.09 7.59
N ALA A 158 33.00 -12.57 8.83
CA ALA A 158 33.35 -13.36 10.02
C ALA A 158 32.24 -14.38 10.34
N ALA A 159 31.00 -13.94 10.45
CA ALA A 159 29.85 -14.79 10.75
C ALA A 159 29.64 -15.90 9.71
N LYS A 160 29.81 -15.58 8.42
CA LYS A 160 29.74 -16.60 7.35
C LYS A 160 30.93 -17.57 7.39
N ALA A 161 32.13 -17.09 7.72
CA ALA A 161 33.28 -17.97 7.93
C ALA A 161 33.10 -18.88 9.15
N ASP A 162 32.46 -18.42 10.23
CA ASP A 162 32.12 -19.24 11.40
C ASP A 162 31.04 -20.29 11.06
N GLU A 163 29.94 -19.90 10.38
CA GLU A 163 28.88 -20.81 9.91
C GLU A 163 29.45 -21.95 9.03
N VAL A 164 30.26 -21.59 8.03
CA VAL A 164 30.87 -22.54 7.09
C VAL A 164 31.98 -23.35 7.79
N THR A 165 32.69 -22.76 8.75
CA THR A 165 33.60 -23.50 9.64
C THR A 165 32.85 -24.55 10.46
N ASP A 166 31.68 -24.26 11.01
CA ASP A 166 30.90 -25.22 11.79
C ASP A 166 30.23 -26.29 10.91
N LYS A 167 29.85 -25.97 9.67
CA LYS A 167 29.44 -26.97 8.66
C LYS A 167 30.59 -27.91 8.29
N ALA A 168 31.76 -27.36 7.92
CA ALA A 168 32.97 -28.14 7.64
C ALA A 168 33.39 -28.99 8.86
N PHE A 169 33.32 -28.44 10.06
CA PHE A 169 33.60 -29.14 11.30
C PHE A 169 32.58 -30.24 11.59
N ALA A 170 31.28 -30.04 11.35
CA ALA A 170 30.26 -31.06 11.49
C ALA A 170 30.41 -32.21 10.47
N VAL A 171 30.88 -31.92 9.25
CA VAL A 171 31.27 -32.94 8.27
C VAL A 171 32.50 -33.74 8.74
N MET A 172 33.41 -33.13 9.51
CA MET A 172 34.67 -33.75 9.99
C MET A 172 34.63 -34.33 11.41
N SER A 173 33.66 -33.94 12.25
CA SER A 173 33.70 -34.07 13.71
C SER A 173 33.96 -35.50 14.21
N ASP A 174 33.32 -36.45 13.53
CA ASP A 174 33.40 -37.89 13.74
C ASP A 174 33.79 -38.68 12.49
N LYS A 175 33.89 -38.05 11.30
CA LYS A 175 34.19 -38.77 10.05
C LYS A 175 35.68 -39.01 9.92
N PRO A 176 36.18 -40.22 10.23
CA PRO A 176 37.53 -40.42 10.69
C PRO A 176 38.50 -40.63 9.52
N ALA A 177 38.24 -40.00 8.38
CA ALA A 177 39.00 -40.12 7.16
C ALA A 177 38.84 -38.87 6.26
N LEU A 178 38.74 -37.68 6.86
CA LEU A 178 38.73 -36.41 6.12
C LEU A 178 39.87 -35.42 6.40
N ASP A 179 40.43 -35.34 7.61
CA ASP A 179 41.42 -34.33 8.06
C ASP A 179 42.55 -33.94 7.10
N GLY A 180 43.30 -34.89 6.56
CA GLY A 180 44.37 -34.70 5.58
C GLY A 180 43.93 -34.07 4.26
N LEU A 181 42.63 -34.01 3.95
CA LEU A 181 42.06 -33.20 2.86
C LEU A 181 42.35 -31.76 3.16
N LEU A 182 41.85 -31.31 4.30
CA LEU A 182 42.03 -29.97 4.80
C LEU A 182 43.51 -29.70 5.08
N GLY A 183 44.27 -30.68 5.57
CA GLY A 183 45.72 -30.59 5.72
C GLY A 183 46.51 -30.40 4.41
N LYS A 184 46.04 -30.99 3.30
CA LYS A 184 46.58 -30.75 1.95
C LYS A 184 46.15 -29.39 1.43
N VAL A 185 44.85 -29.07 1.50
CA VAL A 185 44.27 -27.79 1.06
C VAL A 185 44.93 -26.61 1.76
N ILE A 186 45.01 -26.58 3.10
CA ILE A 186 45.70 -25.53 3.88
C ILE A 186 47.12 -25.29 3.37
N LYS A 187 47.85 -26.37 3.07
CA LYS A 187 49.24 -26.30 2.59
C LYS A 187 49.34 -25.77 1.15
N GLU A 188 48.37 -26.09 0.29
CA GLU A 188 48.31 -25.64 -1.10
C GLU A 188 47.77 -24.21 -1.24
N SER A 189 46.93 -23.74 -0.31
CA SER A 189 46.40 -22.35 -0.30
C SER A 189 47.47 -21.30 -0.02
N GLY A 190 48.42 -21.58 0.89
CA GLY A 190 49.52 -20.66 1.25
C GLY A 190 49.10 -19.36 1.96
N PHE A 191 50.06 -18.60 2.49
CA PHE A 191 49.76 -17.31 3.14
C PHE A 191 49.41 -16.24 2.09
N PRO A 192 48.33 -15.43 2.25
CA PRO A 192 47.50 -15.24 3.45
C PRO A 192 46.19 -16.06 3.50
N LEU A 193 45.96 -16.98 2.54
CA LEU A 193 44.74 -17.77 2.44
C LEU A 193 44.70 -18.99 3.38
N ASP A 194 45.85 -19.50 3.82
CA ASP A 194 45.95 -20.58 4.82
C ASP A 194 45.16 -20.22 6.09
N LEU A 195 45.19 -18.95 6.49
CA LEU A 195 44.49 -18.44 7.67
C LEU A 195 42.96 -18.57 7.61
N ALA A 196 42.34 -18.76 6.44
CA ALA A 196 40.90 -19.02 6.31
C ALA A 196 40.43 -20.20 7.18
N TYR A 197 41.31 -21.20 7.35
CA TYR A 197 41.02 -22.45 8.03
C TYR A 197 41.39 -22.45 9.52
N MET A 198 41.76 -21.29 10.08
CA MET A 198 42.48 -21.22 11.37
C MET A 198 41.65 -21.68 12.57
N ASP A 199 40.38 -21.25 12.67
CA ASP A 199 39.50 -21.70 13.75
C ASP A 199 38.87 -23.08 13.46
N LEU A 200 38.76 -23.51 12.20
CA LEU A 200 38.46 -24.90 11.86
C LEU A 200 39.58 -25.84 12.34
N ALA A 201 40.83 -25.53 12.04
CA ALA A 201 42.01 -26.27 12.51
C ALA A 201 42.11 -26.28 14.04
N LYS A 202 41.73 -25.19 14.73
CA LYS A 202 41.65 -25.13 16.20
C LYS A 202 40.52 -26.00 16.78
N LYS A 203 39.29 -25.90 16.25
CA LYS A 203 38.16 -26.79 16.60
C LYS A 203 38.57 -28.25 16.41
N LEU A 204 39.34 -28.57 15.36
CA LEU A 204 39.93 -29.88 15.12
C LEU A 204 41.07 -30.25 16.07
N VAL A 205 41.95 -29.32 16.49
CA VAL A 205 42.95 -29.59 17.55
C VAL A 205 42.25 -30.03 18.84
N ASP A 206 41.25 -29.27 19.29
CA ASP A 206 40.58 -29.51 20.56
C ASP A 206 39.69 -30.77 20.50
N ARG A 207 39.06 -31.01 19.34
CA ARG A 207 38.40 -32.29 19.02
C ARG A 207 39.44 -33.43 19.01
N ARG A 208 40.50 -33.41 18.19
CA ARG A 208 41.47 -34.52 18.11
C ARG A 208 42.19 -34.80 19.46
N LYS A 209 42.28 -33.83 20.38
CA LYS A 209 42.72 -34.01 21.79
C LYS A 209 41.69 -34.70 22.69
N PHE A 210 40.44 -34.21 22.70
CA PHE A 210 39.27 -34.87 23.33
C PHE A 210 39.30 -36.38 22.95
N GLN A 211 39.47 -36.61 21.65
CA GLN A 211 39.53 -37.90 20.99
C GLN A 211 40.69 -38.82 21.44
N ALA A 212 41.87 -38.26 21.74
CA ALA A 212 42.97 -38.98 22.37
C ALA A 212 42.66 -39.37 23.83
N ASN A 213 42.05 -38.48 24.61
CA ASN A 213 41.93 -38.61 26.07
C ASN A 213 41.16 -39.84 26.56
N ASN A 214 40.27 -40.43 25.74
CA ASN A 214 39.58 -41.68 26.11
C ASN A 214 39.95 -42.84 25.14
N LYS A 215 41.17 -42.77 24.58
CA LYS A 215 41.94 -43.90 24.02
C LYS A 215 41.40 -44.50 22.73
N GLU A 216 40.87 -43.67 21.82
CA GLU A 216 40.50 -44.15 20.49
C GLU A 216 41.71 -44.37 19.58
N ALA A 217 41.58 -45.31 18.64
CA ALA A 217 42.67 -45.83 17.85
C ALA A 217 43.26 -44.80 16.88
N GLY A 218 44.35 -44.14 17.27
CA GLY A 218 45.16 -43.26 16.43
C GLY A 218 45.02 -41.76 16.69
N ALA A 219 44.07 -41.34 17.55
CA ALA A 219 43.75 -39.93 17.78
C ALA A 219 44.94 -39.09 18.31
N GLU A 220 45.78 -39.65 19.19
CA GLU A 220 46.98 -38.98 19.74
C GLU A 220 47.91 -38.41 18.65
N LYS A 221 48.14 -39.16 17.57
CA LYS A 221 49.01 -38.72 16.46
C LYS A 221 48.42 -37.54 15.69
N LEU A 222 47.09 -37.44 15.65
CA LEU A 222 46.38 -36.41 14.89
C LEU A 222 46.13 -35.15 15.71
N ALA A 223 45.99 -35.28 17.04
CA ALA A 223 46.11 -34.16 17.96
C ALA A 223 47.47 -33.45 17.80
N ALA A 224 48.56 -34.22 17.74
CA ALA A 224 49.91 -33.68 17.51
C ALA A 224 50.07 -33.05 16.12
N TYR A 225 49.57 -33.72 15.07
CA TYR A 225 49.57 -33.19 13.70
C TYR A 225 48.89 -31.83 13.59
N TRP A 226 47.62 -31.72 14.02
CA TRP A 226 46.88 -30.46 13.94
C TRP A 226 47.48 -29.36 14.81
N GLN A 227 48.06 -29.71 15.96
CA GLN A 227 48.75 -28.74 16.81
C GLN A 227 49.96 -28.12 16.10
N ALA A 228 50.68 -28.88 15.27
CA ALA A 228 51.79 -28.38 14.46
C ALA A 228 51.31 -27.49 13.29
N VAL A 229 50.24 -27.90 12.59
CA VAL A 229 49.62 -27.09 11.52
C VAL A 229 49.16 -25.74 12.07
N TYR A 230 48.36 -25.73 13.13
CA TYR A 230 47.85 -24.51 13.76
C TYR A 230 48.98 -23.60 14.32
N THR A 231 50.09 -24.17 14.80
CA THR A 231 51.26 -23.40 15.25
C THR A 231 51.96 -22.70 14.08
N THR A 232 52.04 -23.36 12.92
CA THR A 232 52.59 -22.78 11.69
C THR A 232 51.73 -21.61 11.20
N MET A 233 50.41 -21.78 11.23
CA MET A 233 49.44 -20.72 10.89
C MET A 233 49.54 -19.52 11.86
N LYS A 234 49.72 -19.77 13.17
CA LYS A 234 50.00 -18.70 14.16
C LYS A 234 51.31 -17.94 13.92
N ALA A 235 52.29 -18.54 13.25
CA ALA A 235 53.50 -17.83 12.83
C ALA A 235 53.24 -17.00 11.56
N ASN A 236 52.50 -17.55 10.58
CA ASN A 236 52.09 -16.83 9.37
C ASN A 236 51.22 -15.61 9.68
N ALA A 237 50.29 -15.70 10.63
CA ALA A 237 49.40 -14.61 11.06
C ALA A 237 50.11 -13.37 11.64
N LYS A 238 51.43 -13.40 11.86
CA LYS A 238 52.24 -12.25 12.27
C LYS A 238 52.89 -11.48 11.12
N LYS A 239 52.77 -11.96 9.87
CA LYS A 239 53.27 -11.30 8.66
C LYS A 239 52.30 -10.21 8.21
N SER A 240 52.79 -9.18 7.53
CA SER A 240 51.94 -8.13 6.97
C SER A 240 50.97 -8.72 5.94
N ARG A 241 49.66 -8.58 6.16
CA ARG A 241 48.63 -8.98 5.18
C ARG A 241 48.63 -8.06 3.97
N TYR A 242 48.84 -6.75 4.17
CA TYR A 242 48.83 -5.75 3.09
C TYR A 242 49.84 -6.08 1.98
N GLU A 243 51.11 -6.33 2.30
CA GLU A 243 52.12 -6.63 1.28
C GLU A 243 51.81 -7.91 0.50
N ALA A 244 51.20 -8.90 1.16
CA ALA A 244 50.83 -10.17 0.53
C ALA A 244 49.61 -10.02 -0.39
N VAL A 245 48.60 -9.23 0.00
CA VAL A 245 47.45 -8.92 -0.86
C VAL A 245 47.85 -7.99 -2.03
N ALA A 246 48.73 -7.01 -1.79
CA ALA A 246 49.34 -6.22 -2.85
C ALA A 246 50.10 -7.10 -3.87
N ALA A 247 50.87 -8.09 -3.40
CA ALA A 247 51.58 -9.04 -4.27
C ALA A 247 50.65 -9.99 -5.04
N ILE A 248 49.42 -10.25 -4.57
CA ILE A 248 48.40 -11.00 -5.33
C ILE A 248 47.85 -10.14 -6.48
N TYR A 249 47.69 -8.82 -6.27
CA TYR A 249 47.05 -7.92 -7.23
C TYR A 249 48.01 -7.10 -8.10
N LYS A 250 49.33 -7.15 -7.89
CA LYS A 250 50.32 -6.29 -8.58
C LYS A 250 50.31 -6.32 -10.11
N ASP A 251 49.86 -7.42 -10.73
CA ASP A 251 49.82 -7.61 -12.18
C ASP A 251 48.37 -7.55 -12.74
N VAL A 252 47.38 -7.21 -11.91
CA VAL A 252 45.96 -7.13 -12.26
C VAL A 252 45.63 -5.71 -12.70
N ALA A 253 45.03 -5.54 -13.88
CA ALA A 253 44.62 -4.23 -14.37
C ALA A 253 43.50 -3.65 -13.49
N VAL A 254 43.41 -2.32 -13.41
CA VAL A 254 42.39 -1.63 -12.58
C VAL A 254 40.98 -2.13 -12.90
N ASN A 255 40.67 -2.27 -14.19
CA ASN A 255 39.36 -2.73 -14.69
C ASN A 255 39.12 -4.24 -14.49
N ASP A 256 40.17 -5.03 -14.20
CA ASP A 256 40.12 -6.46 -13.88
C ASP A 256 40.22 -6.72 -12.36
N PHE A 257 40.33 -5.69 -11.53
CA PHE A 257 40.45 -5.83 -10.08
C PHE A 257 39.14 -6.41 -9.52
N PRO A 258 39.16 -7.48 -8.69
CA PRO A 258 37.96 -8.15 -8.24
C PRO A 258 37.29 -7.38 -7.10
N ILE A 259 36.53 -6.35 -7.46
CA ILE A 259 35.65 -5.63 -6.54
C ILE A 259 34.41 -6.49 -6.28
N SER A 260 34.54 -7.55 -5.48
CA SER A 260 33.47 -8.53 -5.20
C SER A 260 32.33 -8.01 -4.30
N TRP A 261 32.20 -6.69 -4.24
CA TRP A 261 31.19 -5.88 -3.56
C TRP A 261 30.91 -4.58 -4.34
N TYR A 262 31.37 -4.43 -5.59
CA TYR A 262 30.98 -3.27 -6.44
C TYR A 262 29.48 -3.28 -6.62
N ASP A 263 28.98 -4.46 -6.98
CA ASP A 263 27.59 -4.86 -6.97
C ASP A 263 27.00 -4.61 -5.56
N ASP A 264 27.50 -5.25 -4.49
CA ASP A 264 26.99 -5.06 -3.10
C ASP A 264 27.14 -3.60 -2.52
N ALA A 265 27.72 -2.66 -3.28
CA ALA A 265 27.89 -1.24 -2.92
C ALA A 265 27.30 -0.26 -3.95
N GLN A 266 26.74 -0.76 -5.05
CA GLN A 266 25.87 -0.02 -5.96
C GLN A 266 24.42 -0.51 -5.82
N TYR A 267 24.18 -1.83 -5.97
CA TYR A 267 23.03 -2.58 -5.42
C TYR A 267 23.18 -4.11 -5.53
N ALA A 268 23.68 -4.61 -6.66
CA ALA A 268 23.60 -6.00 -7.08
C ALA A 268 24.28 -7.07 -6.18
N VAL A 269 23.90 -8.33 -6.42
CA VAL A 269 24.71 -9.52 -6.14
C VAL A 269 25.17 -10.07 -7.52
N ALA A 270 26.01 -11.11 -7.60
CA ALA A 270 26.19 -11.78 -8.88
C ALA A 270 24.86 -12.45 -9.30
N PHE A 271 24.21 -11.96 -10.36
CA PHE A 271 22.92 -12.45 -10.86
C PHE A 271 22.87 -13.99 -10.85
N GLU A 272 21.92 -14.56 -10.10
CA GLU A 272 21.50 -15.93 -10.36
C GLU A 272 20.85 -15.96 -11.73
N THR A 273 21.53 -16.58 -12.70
CA THR A 273 20.95 -16.94 -13.99
C THR A 273 19.67 -17.73 -13.75
N GLU A 274 18.51 -17.12 -14.02
CA GLU A 274 17.11 -17.59 -13.91
C GLU A 274 16.85 -18.70 -12.87
N GLY A 275 17.35 -19.91 -13.15
CA GLY A 275 17.56 -21.00 -12.20
C GLY A 275 17.95 -22.26 -12.98
N SER A 276 18.71 -23.18 -12.35
CA SER A 276 18.79 -24.53 -12.91
C SER A 276 17.39 -25.13 -12.91
N GLN A 277 16.86 -25.47 -14.09
CA GLN A 277 15.51 -25.99 -14.25
C GLN A 277 15.23 -27.15 -13.28
N PRO A 278 14.26 -27.02 -12.35
CA PRO A 278 14.00 -28.04 -11.35
C PRO A 278 13.35 -29.28 -11.99
N ALA A 279 13.43 -30.43 -11.30
CA ALA A 279 12.79 -31.65 -11.76
C ALA A 279 11.27 -31.46 -11.88
N THR A 280 10.70 -31.80 -13.04
CA THR A 280 9.29 -31.56 -13.36
C THR A 280 8.36 -32.26 -12.36
N VAL A 281 7.57 -31.47 -11.62
CA VAL A 281 6.60 -32.00 -10.66
C VAL A 281 5.41 -32.60 -11.42
N GLY A 282 5.17 -33.91 -11.23
CA GLY A 282 3.99 -34.60 -11.75
C GLY A 282 2.73 -34.33 -10.92
N PRO A 283 1.53 -34.75 -11.38
CA PRO A 283 0.28 -34.59 -10.65
C PRO A 283 0.34 -35.17 -9.23
N GLN A 284 0.02 -34.34 -8.24
CA GLN A 284 -0.01 -34.69 -6.82
C GLN A 284 -1.37 -35.30 -6.41
N GLY A 285 -1.44 -35.84 -5.19
CA GLY A 285 -2.70 -36.30 -4.61
C GLY A 285 -3.71 -35.15 -4.42
N ARG A 286 -4.99 -35.44 -4.66
CA ARG A 286 -6.10 -34.50 -4.45
C ARG A 286 -6.18 -34.05 -2.98
N LYS A 287 -6.28 -32.74 -2.75
CA LYS A 287 -6.44 -32.14 -1.41
C LYS A 287 -7.75 -31.33 -1.27
N PRO A 288 -8.22 -31.07 -0.04
CA PRO A 288 -9.35 -30.14 0.19
C PRO A 288 -9.15 -28.74 -0.42
N TRP A 289 -7.92 -28.21 -0.40
CA TRP A 289 -7.61 -26.85 -0.86
C TRP A 289 -6.29 -26.77 -1.65
N THR A 290 -6.29 -25.96 -2.70
CA THR A 290 -5.09 -25.42 -3.36
C THR A 290 -5.22 -23.90 -3.47
N VAL A 291 -4.17 -23.18 -3.07
CA VAL A 291 -3.97 -21.74 -3.30
C VAL A 291 -3.01 -21.58 -4.47
N LEU A 292 -3.40 -20.80 -5.48
CA LEU A 292 -2.60 -20.43 -6.65
C LEU A 292 -2.41 -18.91 -6.64
N ALA A 293 -1.25 -18.41 -6.22
CA ALA A 293 -0.93 -16.99 -6.25
C ALA A 293 -0.15 -16.63 -7.53
N TYR A 294 -0.62 -15.61 -8.25
CA TYR A 294 -0.02 -15.06 -9.46
C TYR A 294 0.47 -13.65 -9.15
N ILE A 295 1.77 -13.54 -8.86
CA ILE A 295 2.44 -12.33 -8.38
C ILE A 295 3.23 -11.74 -9.54
N CYS A 296 2.66 -10.72 -10.20
CA CYS A 296 3.38 -9.93 -11.17
C CYS A 296 4.16 -8.84 -10.42
N ALA A 297 5.43 -9.08 -10.15
CA ALA A 297 6.34 -8.19 -9.42
C ALA A 297 7.39 -7.53 -10.35
N ASP A 298 7.26 -7.63 -11.68
CA ASP A 298 7.96 -6.75 -12.62
C ASP A 298 7.26 -5.37 -12.72
N ASN A 299 7.42 -4.57 -11.66
CA ASN A 299 6.95 -3.19 -11.47
C ASN A 299 7.42 -2.67 -10.08
N ASP A 300 7.09 -1.41 -9.74
CA ASP A 300 7.54 -0.73 -8.51
C ASP A 300 7.08 -1.38 -7.18
N LEU A 301 6.20 -2.39 -7.24
CA LEU A 301 5.76 -3.16 -6.08
C LEU A 301 6.68 -4.36 -5.76
N GLU A 302 7.68 -4.70 -6.58
CA GLU A 302 8.49 -5.96 -6.52
C GLU A 302 8.75 -6.45 -5.08
N ARG A 303 9.30 -5.57 -4.24
CA ARG A 303 9.69 -5.86 -2.85
C ARG A 303 8.57 -6.41 -1.96
N TYR A 304 7.32 -6.05 -2.23
CA TYR A 304 6.17 -6.47 -1.45
C TYR A 304 5.72 -7.87 -1.87
N GLY A 305 5.69 -8.17 -3.17
CA GLY A 305 5.39 -9.51 -3.69
C GLY A 305 6.38 -10.57 -3.18
N LEU A 306 7.61 -10.17 -2.88
CA LEU A 306 8.60 -11.01 -2.17
C LEU A 306 8.28 -11.17 -0.67
N GLN A 307 7.86 -10.10 0.01
CA GLN A 307 7.42 -10.15 1.41
C GLN A 307 6.19 -11.07 1.59
N ASP A 308 5.24 -11.01 0.67
CA ASP A 308 4.02 -11.82 0.68
C ASP A 308 4.29 -13.32 0.51
N ILE A 309 5.31 -13.70 -0.29
CA ILE A 309 5.76 -15.09 -0.36
C ILE A 309 6.32 -15.52 1.00
N ASN A 310 7.17 -14.70 1.62
CA ASN A 310 7.74 -15.00 2.94
C ASN A 310 6.63 -15.07 4.02
N GLU A 311 5.54 -14.31 3.89
CA GLU A 311 4.34 -14.45 4.74
C GLU A 311 3.62 -15.79 4.51
N MET A 312 3.48 -16.24 3.27
CA MET A 312 2.97 -17.58 2.98
C MET A 312 3.88 -18.67 3.58
N GLU A 313 5.20 -18.47 3.58
CA GLU A 313 6.20 -19.38 4.16
C GLU A 313 6.13 -19.48 5.70
N GLN A 314 5.63 -18.45 6.39
CA GLN A 314 5.30 -18.58 7.82
C GLN A 314 4.27 -19.68 8.09
N ILE A 315 3.47 -20.08 7.10
CA ILE A 315 2.43 -21.11 7.21
C ILE A 315 2.84 -22.38 6.47
N GLY A 316 3.19 -22.25 5.19
CA GLY A 316 3.59 -23.32 4.28
C GLY A 316 2.48 -24.31 3.89
N SER A 317 2.73 -25.04 2.80
CA SER A 317 1.88 -26.15 2.36
C SER A 317 1.84 -27.29 3.38
N SER A 318 0.74 -28.04 3.40
CA SER A 318 0.48 -29.13 4.33
C SER A 318 0.03 -30.42 3.64
N ASP A 319 -0.35 -31.45 4.41
CA ASP A 319 -0.95 -32.67 3.86
C ASP A 319 -2.32 -32.42 3.20
N LYS A 320 -3.03 -31.35 3.59
CA LYS A 320 -4.41 -31.02 3.15
C LYS A 320 -4.57 -29.67 2.44
N VAL A 321 -3.52 -28.87 2.35
CA VAL A 321 -3.50 -27.60 1.60
C VAL A 321 -2.25 -27.55 0.73
N ASN A 322 -2.39 -27.22 -0.55
CA ASN A 322 -1.27 -26.76 -1.38
C ASN A 322 -1.26 -25.23 -1.38
N ILE A 323 -0.10 -24.60 -1.27
CA ILE A 323 0.11 -23.19 -1.52
C ILE A 323 1.21 -23.10 -2.58
N VAL A 324 0.89 -22.47 -3.71
CA VAL A 324 1.73 -22.49 -4.92
C VAL A 324 1.75 -21.09 -5.52
N VAL A 325 2.95 -20.58 -5.76
CA VAL A 325 3.19 -19.24 -6.30
C VAL A 325 3.74 -19.37 -7.72
N GLN A 326 3.27 -18.54 -8.65
CA GLN A 326 4.07 -18.05 -9.76
C GLN A 326 4.38 -16.59 -9.48
N VAL A 327 5.66 -16.26 -9.43
CA VAL A 327 6.17 -14.90 -9.18
C VAL A 327 7.16 -14.54 -10.28
N ASP A 328 7.13 -13.28 -10.66
CA ASP A 328 7.96 -12.72 -11.70
C ASP A 328 8.61 -11.43 -11.22
N ARG A 329 9.89 -11.20 -11.55
CA ARG A 329 10.72 -10.14 -10.96
C ARG A 329 11.41 -9.31 -12.02
N MET A 330 11.34 -7.99 -11.86
CA MET A 330 11.99 -7.03 -12.76
C MET A 330 13.51 -7.18 -12.86
N LYS A 331 14.04 -6.65 -13.96
CA LYS A 331 15.47 -6.46 -14.15
C LYS A 331 15.96 -5.25 -13.37
N GLU A 332 17.17 -5.36 -12.85
CA GLU A 332 17.82 -4.28 -12.12
C GLU A 332 18.00 -3.03 -13.00
N GLY A 333 17.68 -1.87 -12.43
CA GLY A 333 17.72 -0.57 -13.12
C GLY A 333 16.33 0.00 -13.45
N ASN A 334 15.28 -0.81 -13.38
CA ASN A 334 13.89 -0.34 -13.35
C ASN A 334 13.55 0.33 -11.99
N ASP A 335 12.65 1.31 -12.00
CA ASP A 335 12.22 1.99 -10.77
C ASP A 335 11.48 1.03 -9.83
N GLY A 336 11.97 0.90 -8.59
CA GLY A 336 11.44 0.01 -7.56
C GLY A 336 12.18 -1.33 -7.41
N ALA A 337 13.17 -1.62 -8.28
CA ALA A 337 13.99 -2.83 -8.22
C ALA A 337 14.61 -3.07 -6.84
N THR A 338 14.58 -4.32 -6.37
CA THR A 338 15.14 -4.73 -5.07
C THR A 338 16.08 -5.93 -5.17
N ILE A 339 17.04 -5.98 -4.25
CA ILE A 339 17.96 -7.12 -4.04
C ILE A 339 17.67 -7.88 -2.73
N SER A 340 16.51 -7.64 -2.10
CA SER A 340 16.13 -8.22 -0.81
C SER A 340 16.15 -9.75 -0.81
N ASP A 341 15.55 -10.37 -1.84
CA ASP A 341 15.63 -11.83 -2.07
C ASP A 341 16.77 -12.19 -3.05
N GLY A 342 17.91 -11.50 -2.94
CA GLY A 342 18.95 -11.48 -3.97
C GLY A 342 18.44 -10.89 -5.30
N ASN A 343 19.19 -11.09 -6.38
CA ASN A 343 18.90 -10.52 -7.71
C ASN A 343 18.71 -11.60 -8.81
N TRP A 344 17.83 -12.56 -8.56
CA TRP A 344 17.28 -13.38 -9.64
C TRP A 344 16.14 -12.61 -10.33
N THR A 345 15.96 -12.82 -11.64
CA THR A 345 15.00 -12.10 -12.48
C THR A 345 14.10 -13.05 -13.27
N GLY A 346 12.97 -12.54 -13.79
CA GLY A 346 12.02 -13.30 -14.60
C GLY A 346 11.21 -14.30 -13.76
N THR A 347 10.45 -15.17 -14.43
CA THR A 347 9.36 -15.90 -13.78
C THR A 347 9.79 -17.23 -13.17
N ARG A 348 9.58 -17.39 -11.86
CA ARG A 348 9.75 -18.64 -11.10
C ARG A 348 8.41 -19.16 -10.57
N ARG A 349 8.35 -20.46 -10.32
CA ARG A 349 7.23 -21.15 -9.64
C ARG A 349 7.72 -21.84 -8.37
N TYR A 350 7.07 -21.59 -7.25
CA TYR A 350 7.41 -22.16 -5.95
C TYR A 350 6.25 -22.98 -5.39
N PHE A 351 6.55 -24.17 -4.85
CA PHE A 351 5.67 -24.88 -3.94
C PHE A 351 6.02 -24.42 -2.53
N VAL A 352 5.11 -23.66 -1.91
CA VAL A 352 5.45 -22.92 -0.69
C VAL A 352 5.66 -23.90 0.46
N THR A 353 6.89 -23.95 0.99
CA THR A 353 7.22 -24.75 2.17
C THR A 353 7.13 -23.89 3.44
N LYS A 354 7.15 -24.54 4.61
CA LYS A 354 7.14 -23.79 5.87
C LYS A 354 8.55 -23.52 6.36
N ASP A 355 8.87 -22.26 6.61
CA ASP A 355 10.01 -21.84 7.41
C ASP A 355 9.66 -20.65 8.33
N ALA A 356 10.55 -19.65 8.42
CA ALA A 356 10.50 -18.47 9.28
C ALA A 356 11.47 -17.34 8.87
N ASP A 357 12.16 -17.41 7.71
CA ASP A 357 13.10 -16.37 7.28
C ASP A 357 12.39 -15.28 6.47
N MET A 358 11.86 -14.27 7.17
CA MET A 358 11.17 -13.15 6.52
C MET A 358 12.04 -12.32 5.55
N SER A 359 13.34 -12.61 5.42
CA SER A 359 14.22 -11.93 4.47
C SER A 359 14.40 -12.65 3.13
N LYS A 360 14.11 -13.96 3.02
CA LYS A 360 14.39 -14.75 1.81
C LYS A 360 13.41 -15.89 1.59
N ILE A 361 13.08 -16.14 0.32
CA ILE A 361 12.19 -17.22 -0.12
C ILE A 361 12.87 -18.56 0.16
N GLY A 362 12.42 -19.26 1.22
CA GLY A 362 12.88 -20.60 1.59
C GLY A 362 12.30 -21.73 0.72
N SER A 363 11.31 -21.42 -0.12
CA SER A 363 10.47 -22.40 -0.80
C SER A 363 11.13 -23.25 -1.89
N GLN A 364 10.58 -24.45 -2.06
CA GLN A 364 10.96 -25.32 -3.16
C GLN A 364 10.56 -24.71 -4.51
N MET A 365 11.54 -24.26 -5.29
CA MET A 365 11.34 -23.94 -6.70
C MET A 365 10.93 -25.21 -7.47
N VAL A 366 9.76 -25.18 -8.09
CA VAL A 366 9.13 -26.28 -8.86
C VAL A 366 8.98 -25.95 -10.36
N GLY A 367 9.33 -24.74 -10.75
CA GLY A 367 9.57 -24.36 -12.15
C GLY A 367 10.42 -23.10 -12.22
N ASN A 368 11.30 -23.03 -13.22
CA ASN A 368 11.82 -21.77 -13.76
C ASN A 368 11.15 -21.63 -15.15
N LEU A 369 10.66 -20.47 -15.53
CA LEU A 369 10.10 -20.22 -16.87
C LEU A 369 10.99 -19.28 -17.71
N GLY A 370 12.01 -18.68 -17.10
CA GLY A 370 12.67 -17.50 -17.64
C GLY A 370 11.67 -16.33 -17.75
N GLU A 371 11.96 -15.39 -18.63
CA GLU A 371 11.13 -14.20 -18.85
C GLU A 371 9.71 -14.54 -19.35
N GLN A 372 8.66 -13.90 -18.81
CA GLN A 372 7.27 -14.09 -19.28
C GLN A 372 6.47 -12.79 -19.19
N ASP A 373 5.71 -12.47 -20.25
CA ASP A 373 4.65 -11.44 -20.23
C ASP A 373 3.54 -11.85 -19.25
N MET A 374 3.61 -11.38 -18.01
CA MET A 374 2.66 -11.62 -16.91
C MET A 374 1.37 -10.81 -17.09
N GLY A 375 1.43 -9.69 -17.83
CA GLY A 375 0.25 -9.01 -18.37
C GLY A 375 -0.48 -9.81 -19.47
N GLY A 376 0.11 -10.92 -19.92
CA GLY A 376 -0.35 -11.74 -21.03
C GLY A 376 -1.40 -12.78 -20.63
N LYS A 377 -2.57 -12.74 -21.27
CA LYS A 377 -3.71 -13.66 -21.00
C LYS A 377 -3.33 -15.14 -20.97
N LYS A 378 -2.34 -15.54 -21.79
CA LYS A 378 -1.85 -16.92 -21.87
C LYS A 378 -1.09 -17.34 -20.62
N THR A 379 -0.27 -16.45 -20.06
CA THR A 379 0.62 -16.71 -18.92
C THR A 379 -0.20 -17.06 -17.67
N LEU A 380 -1.24 -16.27 -17.38
CA LEU A 380 -2.23 -16.59 -16.34
C LEU A 380 -2.99 -17.89 -16.67
N ALA A 381 -3.49 -18.06 -17.90
CA ALA A 381 -4.24 -19.27 -18.28
C ALA A 381 -3.40 -20.56 -18.13
N GLU A 382 -2.11 -20.50 -18.46
CA GLU A 382 -1.19 -21.62 -18.36
C GLU A 382 -0.73 -21.87 -16.92
N PHE A 383 -0.55 -20.84 -16.10
CA PHE A 383 -0.38 -21.00 -14.65
C PHE A 383 -1.58 -21.70 -14.02
N LEU A 384 -2.81 -21.24 -14.31
CA LEU A 384 -4.04 -21.85 -13.78
C LEU A 384 -4.20 -23.31 -14.22
N LYS A 385 -4.04 -23.59 -15.52
CA LYS A 385 -4.11 -24.97 -16.05
C LYS A 385 -3.02 -25.87 -15.47
N TRP A 386 -1.79 -25.36 -15.31
CA TRP A 386 -0.69 -26.11 -14.68
C TRP A 386 -0.95 -26.37 -13.19
N GLY A 387 -1.33 -25.34 -12.44
CA GLY A 387 -1.56 -25.42 -10.99
C GLY A 387 -2.69 -26.38 -10.64
N VAL A 388 -3.82 -26.28 -11.33
CA VAL A 388 -4.97 -27.19 -11.18
C VAL A 388 -4.62 -28.65 -11.52
N LYS A 389 -3.84 -28.88 -12.58
CA LYS A 389 -3.44 -30.23 -13.02
C LYS A 389 -2.37 -30.85 -12.13
N THR A 390 -1.45 -30.03 -11.60
CA THR A 390 -0.31 -30.48 -10.78
C THR A 390 -0.69 -30.61 -9.32
N TYR A 391 -1.54 -29.71 -8.80
CA TYR A 391 -1.99 -29.65 -7.42
C TYR A 391 -3.53 -29.71 -7.34
N PRO A 392 -4.14 -30.84 -7.74
CA PRO A 392 -5.59 -30.97 -7.81
C PRO A 392 -6.24 -30.78 -6.43
N ALA A 393 -7.35 -30.04 -6.39
CA ALA A 393 -8.11 -29.84 -5.16
C ALA A 393 -9.63 -29.73 -5.38
N ASP A 394 -10.37 -29.87 -4.30
CA ASP A 394 -11.84 -29.70 -4.29
C ASP A 394 -12.23 -28.21 -4.28
N ASN A 395 -11.47 -27.38 -3.57
CA ASN A 395 -11.54 -25.93 -3.61
C ASN A 395 -10.21 -25.36 -4.14
N VAL A 396 -10.29 -24.41 -5.07
CA VAL A 396 -9.13 -23.67 -5.58
C VAL A 396 -9.35 -22.17 -5.34
N LEU A 397 -8.44 -21.57 -4.59
CA LEU A 397 -8.31 -20.13 -4.37
C LEU A 397 -7.27 -19.62 -5.37
N VAL A 398 -7.63 -18.63 -6.18
CA VAL A 398 -6.69 -17.92 -7.06
C VAL A 398 -6.46 -16.53 -6.47
N VAL A 399 -5.20 -16.12 -6.30
CA VAL A 399 -4.84 -14.73 -6.01
C VAL A 399 -4.20 -14.14 -7.26
N ILE A 400 -4.64 -12.96 -7.67
CA ILE A 400 -3.99 -12.14 -8.70
C ILE A 400 -3.51 -10.87 -8.02
N TRP A 401 -2.19 -10.67 -8.00
CA TRP A 401 -1.49 -9.67 -7.20
C TRP A 401 -0.70 -8.73 -8.11
N ASN A 402 -0.91 -7.41 -7.97
CA ASN A 402 -0.22 -6.29 -8.64
C ASN A 402 -0.90 -4.95 -8.25
N HIS A 403 -0.58 -3.84 -8.92
CA HIS A 403 -1.54 -2.76 -9.16
C HIS A 403 -2.83 -3.28 -9.83
N GLY A 404 -3.92 -2.56 -9.59
CA GLY A 404 -5.22 -2.75 -10.25
C GLY A 404 -5.82 -1.42 -10.69
N ALA A 405 -6.64 -1.47 -11.74
CA ALA A 405 -7.35 -0.33 -12.32
C ALA A 405 -8.85 -0.63 -12.48
N GLY A 406 -9.40 -1.43 -11.56
CA GLY A 406 -10.79 -1.89 -11.59
C GLY A 406 -11.12 -2.63 -12.89
N TRP A 407 -12.17 -2.18 -13.58
CA TRP A 407 -12.63 -2.81 -14.82
C TRP A 407 -11.60 -2.77 -15.97
N LEU A 408 -10.63 -1.83 -15.94
CA LEU A 408 -9.62 -1.68 -16.99
C LEU A 408 -8.65 -2.87 -17.02
N GLY A 409 -8.29 -3.41 -15.86
CA GLY A 409 -7.34 -4.51 -15.74
C GLY A 409 -6.51 -4.51 -14.45
N VAL A 410 -5.56 -5.44 -14.42
CA VAL A 410 -4.70 -5.80 -13.29
C VAL A 410 -3.41 -6.44 -13.83
N ALA A 411 -2.39 -6.65 -12.99
CA ALA A 411 -1.14 -7.29 -13.40
C ALA A 411 -0.42 -6.52 -14.52
N HIS A 412 -0.05 -5.26 -14.21
CA HIS A 412 0.87 -4.51 -15.06
C HIS A 412 2.29 -5.05 -14.91
N ASP A 413 2.83 -5.45 -16.06
CA ASP A 413 4.16 -5.96 -16.29
C ASP A 413 4.95 -4.87 -17.02
N GLN A 414 6.04 -4.41 -16.41
CA GLN A 414 6.76 -3.22 -16.85
C GLN A 414 7.69 -3.49 -18.04
N ASP A 415 8.37 -4.64 -18.07
CA ASP A 415 9.31 -4.98 -19.15
C ASP A 415 8.63 -5.39 -20.46
N SER A 416 7.42 -5.98 -20.41
CA SER A 416 6.55 -6.13 -21.60
C SER A 416 5.70 -4.88 -21.88
N ASN A 417 5.56 -3.99 -20.89
CA ASN A 417 4.63 -2.86 -20.87
C ASN A 417 3.18 -3.29 -21.20
N ASN A 418 2.71 -4.35 -20.55
CA ASN A 418 1.40 -4.96 -20.77
C ASN A 418 0.58 -5.02 -19.45
N MET A 419 -0.73 -5.26 -19.54
CA MET A 419 -1.62 -5.42 -18.39
C MET A 419 -2.81 -6.31 -18.77
N LEU A 420 -3.20 -7.24 -17.90
CA LEU A 420 -4.37 -8.11 -18.14
C LEU A 420 -5.65 -7.27 -18.11
N SER A 421 -6.32 -7.09 -19.25
CA SER A 421 -7.69 -6.54 -19.25
C SER A 421 -8.65 -7.50 -18.53
N MET A 422 -9.78 -7.01 -18.02
CA MET A 422 -10.75 -7.91 -17.36
C MET A 422 -11.31 -8.99 -18.30
N THR A 423 -11.36 -8.74 -19.61
CA THR A 423 -11.72 -9.78 -20.60
C THR A 423 -10.63 -10.85 -20.77
N ASP A 424 -9.36 -10.49 -20.56
CA ASP A 424 -8.22 -11.42 -20.54
C ASP A 424 -8.20 -12.28 -19.28
N VAL A 425 -8.47 -11.68 -18.12
CA VAL A 425 -8.62 -12.40 -16.84
C VAL A 425 -9.79 -13.38 -16.92
N SER A 426 -10.94 -12.95 -17.44
CA SER A 426 -12.13 -13.79 -17.66
C SER A 426 -11.84 -14.98 -18.59
N TRP A 427 -11.16 -14.72 -19.71
CA TRP A 427 -10.73 -15.78 -20.63
C TRP A 427 -9.76 -16.77 -19.98
N ALA A 428 -8.77 -16.28 -19.23
CA ALA A 428 -7.77 -17.10 -18.56
C ALA A 428 -8.39 -17.98 -17.45
N LEU A 429 -9.33 -17.43 -16.68
CA LEU A 429 -10.12 -18.18 -15.71
C LEU A 429 -11.05 -19.19 -16.41
N SER A 430 -11.62 -18.89 -17.57
CA SER A 430 -12.39 -19.88 -18.36
C SER A 430 -11.53 -21.07 -18.78
N GLU A 431 -10.28 -20.82 -19.20
CA GLU A 431 -9.31 -21.87 -19.53
C GLU A 431 -8.92 -22.73 -18.31
N GLY A 432 -8.65 -22.10 -17.17
CA GLY A 432 -8.38 -22.81 -15.92
C GLY A 432 -9.59 -23.61 -15.41
N GLN A 433 -10.79 -23.07 -15.54
CA GLN A 433 -12.05 -23.70 -15.13
C GLN A 433 -12.35 -24.98 -15.93
N LYS A 434 -12.02 -25.01 -17.23
CA LYS A 434 -12.17 -26.20 -18.09
C LYS A 434 -11.30 -27.34 -17.58
N GLU A 435 -10.03 -27.08 -17.28
CA GLU A 435 -9.13 -28.09 -16.72
C GLU A 435 -9.56 -28.48 -15.29
N LEU A 436 -10.04 -27.54 -14.47
CA LEU A 436 -10.57 -27.84 -13.12
C LEU A 436 -11.79 -28.75 -13.17
N SER A 437 -12.73 -28.49 -14.08
CA SER A 437 -13.93 -29.31 -14.25
C SER A 437 -13.59 -30.72 -14.73
N LYS A 438 -12.60 -30.84 -15.61
CA LYS A 438 -12.04 -32.11 -16.11
C LYS A 438 -11.31 -32.89 -15.01
N VAL A 439 -10.45 -32.23 -14.23
CA VAL A 439 -9.71 -32.81 -13.09
C VAL A 439 -10.66 -33.23 -11.96
N ASN A 440 -11.78 -32.53 -11.78
CA ASN A 440 -12.82 -32.85 -10.79
C ASN A 440 -13.89 -33.85 -11.29
N GLY A 441 -13.90 -34.19 -12.58
CA GLY A 441 -14.93 -35.05 -13.19
C GLY A 441 -16.36 -34.47 -13.18
N LYS A 442 -16.50 -33.15 -12.92
CA LYS A 442 -17.78 -32.44 -12.80
C LYS A 442 -17.59 -30.96 -13.10
N ALA A 443 -18.63 -30.31 -13.61
CA ALA A 443 -18.65 -28.85 -13.77
C ALA A 443 -18.25 -28.17 -12.43
N SER A 444 -17.21 -27.35 -12.49
CA SER A 444 -16.57 -26.72 -11.33
C SER A 444 -16.35 -25.23 -11.60
N LYS A 445 -16.21 -24.45 -10.53
CA LYS A 445 -15.80 -23.05 -10.55
C LYS A 445 -14.64 -22.88 -9.58
N PHE A 446 -13.78 -21.88 -9.81
CA PHE A 446 -12.84 -21.44 -8.77
C PHE A 446 -13.62 -21.08 -7.51
N ALA A 447 -13.15 -21.54 -6.35
CA ALA A 447 -13.84 -21.36 -5.10
C ALA A 447 -13.80 -19.89 -4.69
N ILE A 448 -12.64 -19.26 -4.87
CA ILE A 448 -12.40 -17.85 -4.61
C ILE A 448 -11.46 -17.34 -5.71
N VAL A 449 -11.75 -16.17 -6.27
CA VAL A 449 -10.72 -15.30 -6.88
C VAL A 449 -10.55 -14.11 -5.94
N ASP A 450 -9.32 -13.85 -5.54
CA ASP A 450 -8.91 -12.71 -4.75
C ASP A 450 -8.05 -11.80 -5.63
N PHE A 451 -8.41 -10.51 -5.69
CA PHE A 451 -7.52 -9.49 -6.22
C PHE A 451 -6.81 -8.84 -5.04
N ASP A 452 -5.50 -9.07 -4.96
CA ASP A 452 -4.63 -8.30 -4.09
C ASP A 452 -4.09 -7.12 -4.91
N ALA A 453 -5.02 -6.21 -5.22
CA ALA A 453 -4.85 -5.15 -6.22
C ALA A 453 -5.92 -4.06 -6.07
N CYS A 454 -5.50 -2.81 -6.28
CA CYS A 454 -6.32 -1.61 -6.16
C CYS A 454 -7.60 -1.65 -7.02
N LEU A 455 -8.70 -1.11 -6.47
CA LEU A 455 -9.94 -0.78 -7.19
C LEU A 455 -10.70 -1.96 -7.83
N MET A 456 -10.29 -3.22 -7.62
CA MET A 456 -10.89 -4.39 -8.28
C MET A 456 -12.28 -4.79 -7.74
N GLY A 457 -12.76 -4.15 -6.67
CA GLY A 457 -14.04 -4.40 -6.02
C GLY A 457 -15.25 -3.80 -6.75
N THR A 458 -15.30 -3.87 -8.07
CA THR A 458 -16.38 -3.26 -8.88
C THR A 458 -17.44 -4.29 -9.27
N ILE A 459 -18.69 -3.85 -9.52
CA ILE A 459 -19.76 -4.73 -10.01
C ILE A 459 -19.45 -5.30 -11.40
N GLU A 460 -18.75 -4.55 -12.24
CA GLU A 460 -18.31 -4.98 -13.57
C GLU A 460 -17.30 -6.12 -13.48
N VAL A 461 -16.26 -5.97 -12.64
CA VAL A 461 -15.29 -7.03 -12.34
C VAL A 461 -15.99 -8.28 -11.80
N ALA A 462 -16.89 -8.09 -10.83
CA ALA A 462 -17.64 -9.19 -10.22
C ALA A 462 -18.56 -9.93 -11.22
N TYR A 463 -19.14 -9.22 -12.20
CA TYR A 463 -20.02 -9.83 -13.19
C TYR A 463 -19.27 -10.48 -14.36
N GLU A 464 -18.16 -9.88 -14.79
CA GLU A 464 -17.25 -10.44 -15.79
C GLU A 464 -16.70 -11.82 -15.34
N LEU A 465 -16.48 -12.02 -14.04
CA LEU A 465 -16.03 -13.29 -13.46
C LEU A 465 -17.17 -14.26 -13.05
N SER A 466 -18.44 -13.91 -13.26
CA SER A 466 -19.58 -14.63 -12.68
C SER A 466 -19.64 -16.12 -13.05
N ASP A 467 -19.11 -16.48 -14.22
CA ASP A 467 -19.31 -17.81 -14.81
C ASP A 467 -18.17 -18.78 -14.47
N THR A 468 -17.00 -18.25 -14.10
CA THR A 468 -15.79 -19.01 -13.76
C THR A 468 -15.60 -19.22 -12.25
N THR A 469 -16.18 -18.34 -11.43
CA THR A 469 -15.84 -18.17 -10.01
C THR A 469 -17.09 -18.19 -9.10
N GLN A 470 -16.93 -18.67 -7.85
CA GLN A 470 -18.01 -18.69 -6.85
C GLN A 470 -18.04 -17.41 -6.00
N PHE A 471 -16.88 -17.02 -5.44
CA PHE A 471 -16.73 -15.81 -4.65
C PHE A 471 -15.60 -14.93 -5.18
N LEU A 472 -15.85 -13.63 -5.30
CA LEU A 472 -14.81 -12.60 -5.45
C LEU A 472 -14.37 -12.12 -4.06
N VAL A 473 -13.10 -11.75 -3.90
CA VAL A 473 -12.56 -10.91 -2.82
C VAL A 473 -11.75 -9.79 -3.48
N ALA A 474 -11.95 -8.53 -3.07
CA ALA A 474 -11.30 -7.35 -3.66
C ALA A 474 -11.54 -6.07 -2.82
N SER A 475 -10.76 -5.02 -3.06
CA SER A 475 -10.98 -3.65 -2.54
C SER A 475 -11.69 -2.74 -3.55
N GLU A 476 -12.61 -1.91 -3.09
CA GLU A 476 -13.22 -0.82 -3.87
C GLU A 476 -12.26 0.37 -4.05
N GLU A 477 -11.26 0.47 -3.18
CA GLU A 477 -10.28 1.55 -3.03
C GLU A 477 -8.86 1.06 -3.41
N ASN A 478 -7.87 1.95 -3.43
CA ASN A 478 -6.47 1.53 -3.44
C ASN A 478 -6.12 0.65 -2.22
N GLU A 479 -5.40 -0.45 -2.45
CA GLU A 479 -4.83 -1.28 -1.38
C GLU A 479 -3.42 -0.77 -1.05
N PRO A 480 -2.99 -0.76 0.24
CA PRO A 480 -1.61 -0.43 0.59
C PRO A 480 -0.68 -1.52 0.03
N GLY A 481 0.52 -1.14 -0.44
CA GLY A 481 1.39 -2.06 -1.18
C GLY A 481 1.82 -3.35 -0.46
N HIS A 482 1.57 -3.50 0.85
CA HIS A 482 1.79 -4.76 1.59
C HIS A 482 0.64 -5.78 1.39
N GLY A 483 -0.39 -5.45 0.60
CA GLY A 483 -1.41 -6.38 0.15
C GLY A 483 -2.20 -7.07 1.27
N MET A 484 -2.51 -8.34 1.05
CA MET A 484 -3.27 -9.20 1.94
C MET A 484 -2.40 -9.81 3.05
N PRO A 485 -2.87 -9.93 4.31
CA PRO A 485 -2.10 -10.57 5.38
C PRO A 485 -2.11 -12.10 5.25
N TYR A 486 -1.24 -12.63 4.40
CA TYR A 486 -1.18 -14.04 3.99
C TYR A 486 -1.05 -14.98 5.17
N ALA A 487 -0.16 -14.68 6.12
CA ALA A 487 0.04 -15.54 7.30
C ALA A 487 -1.23 -15.62 8.16
N ASP A 488 -1.94 -14.50 8.34
CA ASP A 488 -3.10 -14.39 9.23
C ASP A 488 -4.32 -15.16 8.72
N TYR A 489 -4.54 -15.23 7.39
CA TYR A 489 -5.67 -15.95 6.81
C TYR A 489 -5.35 -17.39 6.39
N LEU A 490 -4.12 -17.68 5.95
CA LEU A 490 -3.70 -19.05 5.58
C LEU A 490 -3.46 -19.92 6.81
N GLY A 491 -2.98 -19.36 7.92
CA GLY A 491 -2.77 -20.10 9.17
C GLY A 491 -4.04 -20.79 9.69
N PRO A 492 -5.20 -20.11 9.77
CA PRO A 492 -6.50 -20.72 10.02
C PRO A 492 -6.92 -21.77 9.00
N LEU A 493 -6.63 -21.59 7.70
CA LEU A 493 -6.97 -22.55 6.65
C LEU A 493 -6.19 -23.86 6.81
N VAL A 494 -4.88 -23.79 7.03
CA VAL A 494 -4.03 -24.98 7.24
C VAL A 494 -4.40 -25.70 8.55
N LYS A 495 -4.83 -24.97 9.58
CA LYS A 495 -5.35 -25.55 10.84
C LYS A 495 -6.74 -26.18 10.69
N ASN A 496 -7.59 -25.66 9.79
CA ASN A 496 -8.92 -26.20 9.52
C ASN A 496 -9.24 -26.21 7.99
N PRO A 497 -8.71 -27.20 7.24
CA PRO A 497 -8.97 -27.33 5.80
C PRO A 497 -10.39 -27.80 5.47
N ALA A 498 -11.27 -27.94 6.47
CA ALA A 498 -12.71 -28.18 6.29
C ALA A 498 -13.54 -26.88 6.27
N LEU A 499 -12.92 -25.70 6.33
CA LEU A 499 -13.60 -24.43 6.09
C LEU A 499 -14.26 -24.42 4.70
N SER A 500 -15.50 -23.95 4.63
CA SER A 500 -16.16 -23.67 3.36
C SER A 500 -15.60 -22.39 2.71
N PRO A 501 -15.68 -22.22 1.38
CA PRO A 501 -15.22 -21.00 0.71
C PRO A 501 -15.87 -19.71 1.26
N LYS A 502 -17.15 -19.78 1.65
CA LYS A 502 -17.88 -18.65 2.26
C LYS A 502 -17.41 -18.28 3.67
N GLU A 503 -16.84 -19.22 4.42
CA GLU A 503 -16.17 -18.93 5.69
C GLU A 503 -14.73 -18.46 5.47
N MET A 504 -14.07 -18.93 4.40
CA MET A 504 -12.73 -18.55 4.04
C MET A 504 -12.65 -17.08 3.61
N THR A 505 -13.55 -16.61 2.73
CA THR A 505 -13.61 -15.18 2.36
C THR A 505 -13.94 -14.29 3.56
N LYS A 506 -14.78 -14.76 4.50
CA LYS A 506 -15.03 -14.09 5.80
C LYS A 506 -13.79 -13.98 6.68
N ARG A 507 -12.80 -14.87 6.54
CA ARG A 507 -11.51 -14.74 7.20
C ARG A 507 -10.65 -13.73 6.47
N MET A 508 -10.45 -13.88 5.15
CA MET A 508 -9.61 -13.03 4.31
C MET A 508 -9.94 -11.54 4.49
N VAL A 509 -11.19 -11.13 4.27
CA VAL A 509 -11.65 -9.74 4.48
C VAL A 509 -11.51 -9.33 5.95
N GLY A 510 -11.88 -10.21 6.89
CA GLY A 510 -11.83 -9.91 8.32
C GLY A 510 -10.40 -9.72 8.86
N THR A 511 -9.41 -10.45 8.34
CA THR A 511 -8.00 -10.31 8.70
C THR A 511 -7.35 -9.13 8.00
N TYR A 512 -7.68 -8.86 6.74
CA TYR A 512 -7.20 -7.67 6.03
C TYR A 512 -7.59 -6.39 6.78
N VAL A 513 -8.89 -6.20 7.03
CA VAL A 513 -9.41 -5.01 7.73
C VAL A 513 -8.89 -4.93 9.16
N TYR A 514 -8.69 -6.07 9.84
CA TYR A 514 -8.07 -6.10 11.17
C TYR A 514 -6.59 -5.73 11.12
N SER A 515 -5.81 -6.25 10.17
CA SER A 515 -4.38 -5.93 9.99
C SER A 515 -4.20 -4.42 9.83
N TYR A 516 -4.89 -3.82 8.84
CA TYR A 516 -4.81 -2.38 8.57
C TYR A 516 -5.38 -1.50 9.69
N ALA A 517 -6.19 -2.03 10.61
CA ALA A 517 -6.64 -1.30 11.78
C ALA A 517 -5.80 -1.50 13.06
N LYS A 518 -5.19 -2.68 13.25
CA LYS A 518 -4.70 -3.16 14.57
C LYS A 518 -3.35 -3.85 14.57
N GLY A 519 -2.74 -4.03 13.40
CA GLY A 519 -1.58 -4.89 13.23
C GLY A 519 -1.98 -6.32 12.87
N GLY A 520 -1.25 -6.89 11.93
CA GLY A 520 -1.32 -8.25 11.42
C GLY A 520 0.01 -8.58 10.74
N SER A 521 0.04 -9.51 9.80
CA SER A 521 1.25 -9.78 9.02
C SER A 521 1.56 -8.64 8.02
N ALA A 522 0.61 -8.32 7.14
CA ALA A 522 0.71 -7.25 6.13
C ALA A 522 0.67 -5.80 6.68
N THR A 523 1.11 -5.56 7.92
CA THR A 523 1.19 -4.20 8.49
C THR A 523 2.41 -3.95 9.37
N ASN A 524 2.84 -2.68 9.35
CA ASN A 524 3.85 -2.13 10.24
C ASN A 524 3.34 -0.83 10.88
N GLN A 525 4.12 -0.22 11.78
CA GLN A 525 3.72 0.97 12.54
C GLN A 525 3.40 2.20 11.68
N PHE A 526 3.93 2.30 10.45
CA PHE A 526 3.72 3.44 9.55
C PHE A 526 2.40 3.35 8.77
N ILE A 527 1.92 2.13 8.50
CA ILE A 527 0.69 1.87 7.71
C ILE A 527 -0.50 1.37 8.55
N MET A 528 -0.32 1.15 9.85
CA MET A 528 -1.43 0.90 10.77
C MET A 528 -2.35 2.14 10.84
N GLY A 529 -3.66 1.92 10.71
CA GLY A 529 -4.66 2.96 10.53
C GLY A 529 -4.81 3.45 9.09
N SER A 530 -4.19 2.80 8.10
CA SER A 530 -4.40 3.14 6.67
C SER A 530 -5.88 3.00 6.29
N PRO A 531 -6.43 3.92 5.48
CA PRO A 531 -7.80 3.85 5.00
C PRO A 531 -7.90 2.81 3.88
N VAL A 532 -8.63 1.72 4.12
CA VAL A 532 -8.77 0.60 3.19
C VAL A 532 -10.21 0.12 3.16
N THR A 533 -10.61 -0.52 2.06
CA THR A 533 -11.82 -1.35 1.96
C THR A 533 -11.42 -2.78 1.55
N LYS A 534 -12.23 -3.78 1.90
CA LYS A 534 -12.20 -5.10 1.25
C LYS A 534 -13.57 -5.75 1.42
N SER A 535 -14.05 -6.45 0.40
CA SER A 535 -15.34 -7.15 0.44
C SER A 535 -15.20 -8.57 -0.09
N ALA A 536 -16.27 -9.35 0.07
CA ALA A 536 -16.42 -10.60 -0.64
C ALA A 536 -17.84 -10.80 -1.18
N THR A 537 -17.93 -11.20 -2.44
CA THR A 537 -19.18 -11.20 -3.22
C THR A 537 -19.47 -12.59 -3.79
N ASP A 538 -20.63 -13.13 -3.43
CA ASP A 538 -21.26 -14.37 -3.89
C ASP A 538 -21.77 -14.17 -5.33
N LEU A 539 -20.92 -14.48 -6.31
CA LEU A 539 -21.17 -14.19 -7.73
C LEU A 539 -22.38 -14.96 -8.28
N SER A 540 -22.84 -16.01 -7.59
CA SER A 540 -24.07 -16.73 -7.94
C SER A 540 -25.35 -15.88 -7.78
N LYS A 541 -25.29 -14.80 -6.99
CA LYS A 541 -26.41 -13.90 -6.67
C LYS A 541 -26.29 -12.51 -7.30
N LEU A 542 -25.26 -12.29 -8.10
CA LEU A 542 -25.03 -11.02 -8.79
C LEU A 542 -26.00 -10.75 -9.97
N PRO A 543 -26.44 -11.73 -10.79
CA PRO A 543 -27.31 -11.45 -11.93
C PRO A 543 -28.66 -10.75 -11.59
N PRO A 544 -29.35 -11.06 -10.47
CA PRO A 544 -30.51 -10.28 -10.01
C PRO A 544 -30.21 -8.81 -9.68
N LEU A 545 -28.99 -8.47 -9.25
CA LEU A 545 -28.56 -7.09 -9.02
C LEU A 545 -28.26 -6.40 -10.34
N VAL A 546 -27.50 -7.04 -11.23
CA VAL A 546 -27.16 -6.50 -12.57
C VAL A 546 -28.41 -6.20 -13.40
N LYS A 547 -29.44 -7.06 -13.34
CA LYS A 547 -30.74 -6.78 -13.98
C LYS A 547 -31.46 -5.53 -13.42
N LYS A 548 -31.18 -5.12 -12.18
CA LYS A 548 -31.68 -3.85 -11.64
C LYS A 548 -30.84 -2.66 -12.10
N PHE A 549 -29.54 -2.86 -12.39
CA PHE A 549 -28.70 -1.84 -13.02
C PHE A 549 -29.03 -1.60 -14.50
N ASP A 550 -29.41 -2.64 -15.26
CA ASP A 550 -30.02 -2.44 -16.59
C ASP A 550 -31.26 -1.54 -16.52
N ALA A 551 -32.21 -1.88 -15.63
CA ALA A 551 -33.42 -1.09 -15.43
C ALA A 551 -33.12 0.35 -14.98
N LEU A 552 -32.08 0.56 -14.16
CA LEU A 552 -31.65 1.88 -13.71
C LEU A 552 -30.97 2.69 -14.82
N GLY A 553 -30.01 2.10 -15.53
CA GLY A 553 -29.30 2.73 -16.65
C GLY A 553 -30.26 3.16 -17.75
N LYS A 554 -31.21 2.28 -18.11
CA LYS A 554 -32.29 2.61 -19.03
C LYS A 554 -33.14 3.78 -18.52
N ALA A 555 -33.59 3.74 -17.27
CA ALA A 555 -34.44 4.79 -16.73
C ALA A 555 -33.70 6.15 -16.63
N LEU A 556 -32.38 6.14 -16.37
CA LEU A 556 -31.52 7.32 -16.40
C LEU A 556 -31.27 7.83 -17.83
N LEU A 557 -31.09 6.93 -18.81
CA LEU A 557 -30.97 7.27 -20.23
C LEU A 557 -32.24 7.91 -20.80
N ASP A 558 -33.41 7.36 -20.44
CA ASP A 558 -34.73 7.89 -20.78
C ASP A 558 -35.00 9.25 -20.11
N ASN A 559 -34.48 9.49 -18.90
CA ASN A 559 -34.66 10.72 -18.11
C ASN A 559 -33.39 11.58 -18.04
N HIS A 560 -32.53 11.54 -19.07
CA HIS A 560 -31.16 12.06 -19.00
C HIS A 560 -31.04 13.56 -18.71
N GLU A 561 -32.06 14.36 -19.01
CA GLU A 561 -32.04 15.80 -18.70
C GLU A 561 -32.14 16.04 -17.18
N MET A 562 -32.93 15.24 -16.46
CA MET A 562 -33.00 15.29 -14.99
C MET A 562 -31.63 15.01 -14.38
N TYR A 563 -30.82 14.11 -14.96
CA TYR A 563 -29.45 13.88 -14.49
C TYR A 563 -28.56 15.13 -14.61
N ALA A 564 -28.70 15.93 -15.68
CA ALA A 564 -28.01 17.21 -15.79
C ALA A 564 -28.40 18.16 -14.64
N ASP A 565 -29.69 18.25 -14.33
CA ASP A 565 -30.23 19.11 -13.27
C ASP A 565 -29.76 18.68 -11.87
N LEU A 566 -29.65 17.36 -11.60
CA LEU A 566 -29.11 16.84 -10.33
C LEU A 566 -27.71 17.38 -10.03
N MET A 567 -26.85 17.39 -11.06
CA MET A 567 -25.44 17.80 -10.95
C MET A 567 -25.23 19.32 -10.86
N VAL A 568 -26.30 20.11 -10.95
CA VAL A 568 -26.24 21.58 -10.76
C VAL A 568 -27.18 22.11 -9.66
N SER A 569 -27.90 21.22 -8.97
CA SER A 569 -28.82 21.55 -7.88
C SER A 569 -28.12 22.22 -6.69
N ASP A 570 -28.78 23.18 -6.03
CA ASP A 570 -28.23 23.90 -4.87
C ASP A 570 -27.93 22.97 -3.66
N SER A 571 -28.55 21.78 -3.66
CA SER A 571 -28.46 20.80 -2.58
C SER A 571 -27.11 20.09 -2.48
N GLY A 572 -26.37 19.97 -3.59
CA GLY A 572 -25.12 19.20 -3.70
C GLY A 572 -25.22 17.70 -3.41
N ARG A 573 -26.42 17.16 -3.09
CA ARG A 573 -26.56 15.79 -2.55
C ARG A 573 -26.02 14.72 -3.49
N PHE A 574 -26.40 14.78 -4.77
CA PHE A 574 -25.96 13.81 -5.76
C PHE A 574 -24.52 14.07 -6.26
N ALA A 575 -24.00 15.30 -6.12
CA ALA A 575 -22.57 15.58 -6.32
C ALA A 575 -21.69 15.01 -5.18
N SER A 576 -22.26 14.75 -3.99
CA SER A 576 -21.53 14.29 -2.80
C SER A 576 -21.31 12.77 -2.69
N ILE A 577 -21.52 11.99 -3.76
CA ILE A 577 -21.37 10.52 -3.74
C ILE A 577 -19.93 10.11 -3.34
N LYS A 578 -19.81 9.03 -2.56
CA LYS A 578 -18.52 8.42 -2.20
C LYS A 578 -17.80 7.97 -3.47
N LYS A 579 -16.73 8.69 -3.81
CA LYS A 579 -15.74 8.34 -4.83
C LYS A 579 -14.54 7.62 -4.21
N TYR A 580 -13.81 6.86 -5.03
CA TYR A 580 -12.55 6.21 -4.66
C TYR A 580 -11.34 6.98 -5.25
N SER A 581 -10.12 6.46 -5.13
CA SER A 581 -8.90 7.11 -5.67
C SER A 581 -9.03 7.47 -7.17
N ASP A 582 -9.66 6.60 -7.95
CA ASP A 582 -10.18 6.94 -9.28
C ASP A 582 -11.55 7.60 -9.13
N GLY A 583 -11.61 8.90 -9.45
CA GLY A 583 -12.84 9.71 -9.39
C GLY A 583 -13.93 9.33 -10.39
N SER A 584 -13.71 8.32 -11.24
CA SER A 584 -14.71 7.65 -12.08
C SER A 584 -15.30 6.38 -11.46
N LEU A 585 -14.85 5.96 -10.27
CA LEU A 585 -15.45 4.87 -9.49
C LEU A 585 -16.21 5.43 -8.29
N VAL A 586 -17.47 5.02 -8.14
CA VAL A 586 -18.38 5.44 -7.06
C VAL A 586 -18.88 4.24 -6.27
N ASP A 587 -19.20 4.42 -4.99
CA ASP A 587 -19.89 3.38 -4.20
C ASP A 587 -21.31 3.14 -4.74
N LEU A 588 -21.63 1.87 -5.00
CA LEU A 588 -22.85 1.45 -5.67
C LEU A 588 -24.11 1.70 -4.82
N VAL A 589 -24.02 1.55 -3.51
CA VAL A 589 -25.16 1.67 -2.59
C VAL A 589 -25.41 3.13 -2.25
N ASP A 590 -24.36 3.91 -2.03
CA ASP A 590 -24.41 5.36 -1.80
C ASP A 590 -24.89 6.12 -3.06
N PHE A 591 -24.47 5.70 -4.26
CA PHE A 591 -25.03 6.19 -5.53
C PHE A 591 -26.56 6.01 -5.55
N ALA A 592 -27.04 4.77 -5.35
CA ALA A 592 -28.46 4.46 -5.35
C ALA A 592 -29.21 5.17 -4.21
N HIS A 593 -28.60 5.28 -3.04
CA HIS A 593 -29.19 5.92 -1.85
C HIS A 593 -29.32 7.43 -2.02
N LYS A 594 -28.28 8.12 -2.50
CA LYS A 594 -28.32 9.55 -2.81
C LYS A 594 -29.31 9.85 -3.92
N LEU A 595 -29.35 9.04 -4.99
CA LEU A 595 -30.35 9.16 -6.05
C LEU A 595 -31.80 8.98 -5.54
N ALA A 596 -32.02 7.99 -4.67
CA ALA A 596 -33.33 7.74 -4.05
C ALA A 596 -33.78 8.88 -3.11
N GLN A 597 -32.84 9.64 -2.54
CA GLN A 597 -33.12 10.74 -1.59
C GLN A 597 -33.45 12.09 -2.25
N VAL A 598 -33.38 12.22 -3.58
CA VAL A 598 -33.69 13.48 -4.27
C VAL A 598 -35.19 13.57 -4.59
N PRO A 599 -35.93 14.59 -4.11
CA PRO A 599 -37.37 14.76 -4.36
C PRO A 599 -37.76 14.90 -5.84
N GLU A 600 -36.88 15.46 -6.65
CA GLU A 600 -37.08 15.77 -8.08
C GLU A 600 -36.99 14.52 -8.97
N VAL A 601 -36.37 13.44 -8.49
CA VAL A 601 -36.20 12.19 -9.24
C VAL A 601 -37.54 11.43 -9.37
N PRO A 602 -37.94 10.94 -10.56
CA PRO A 602 -39.13 10.14 -10.74
C PRO A 602 -39.24 8.96 -9.77
N SER A 603 -40.45 8.69 -9.25
CA SER A 603 -40.67 7.60 -8.29
C SER A 603 -40.24 6.23 -8.81
N SER A 604 -40.37 5.97 -10.11
CA SER A 604 -39.87 4.75 -10.75
C SER A 604 -38.35 4.56 -10.59
N ILE A 605 -37.56 5.61 -10.75
CA ILE A 605 -36.10 5.57 -10.54
C ILE A 605 -35.79 5.37 -9.05
N ARG A 606 -36.48 6.09 -8.16
CA ARG A 606 -36.33 5.91 -6.70
C ARG A 606 -36.68 4.49 -6.26
N GLU A 607 -37.74 3.90 -6.80
CA GLU A 607 -38.16 2.52 -6.52
C GLU A 607 -37.10 1.51 -6.97
N ILE A 608 -36.52 1.67 -8.17
CA ILE A 608 -35.40 0.84 -8.65
C ILE A 608 -34.20 0.95 -7.72
N CYS A 609 -33.83 2.17 -7.31
CA CYS A 609 -32.72 2.42 -6.38
C CYS A 609 -32.95 1.80 -5.00
N ILE A 610 -34.15 1.96 -4.43
CA ILE A 610 -34.57 1.32 -3.19
C ILE A 610 -34.50 -0.21 -3.31
N ASP A 611 -34.86 -0.77 -4.47
CA ASP A 611 -34.77 -2.21 -4.73
C ASP A 611 -33.33 -2.72 -4.92
N ILE A 612 -32.43 -1.91 -5.45
CA ILE A 612 -30.97 -2.17 -5.48
C ILE A 612 -30.45 -2.27 -4.03
N ILE A 613 -30.75 -1.26 -3.20
CA ILE A 613 -30.34 -1.21 -1.78
C ILE A 613 -30.88 -2.42 -1.00
N LYS A 614 -32.14 -2.82 -1.22
CA LYS A 614 -32.72 -4.06 -0.64
C LYS A 614 -32.02 -5.34 -1.13
N THR A 615 -31.57 -5.38 -2.38
CA THR A 615 -30.93 -6.56 -2.99
C THR A 615 -29.53 -6.77 -2.45
N VAL A 616 -28.75 -5.69 -2.29
CA VAL A 616 -27.50 -5.70 -1.52
C VAL A 616 -27.79 -6.00 -0.05
N GLY A 617 -28.89 -5.46 0.49
CA GLY A 617 -29.36 -5.76 1.84
C GLY A 617 -28.40 -5.28 2.94
N TYR A 618 -27.66 -4.20 2.69
CA TYR A 618 -26.70 -3.65 3.64
C TYR A 618 -27.42 -3.20 4.93
N PRO A 619 -26.98 -3.65 6.11
CA PRO A 619 -27.67 -3.36 7.37
C PRO A 619 -27.48 -1.90 7.80
N VAL A 620 -28.53 -1.30 8.36
CA VAL A 620 -28.50 0.10 8.82
C VAL A 620 -27.58 0.28 10.03
N GLU A 621 -26.36 0.75 9.77
CA GLU A 621 -25.29 1.00 10.74
C GLU A 621 -25.55 2.27 11.58
N ASN A 622 -26.49 2.18 12.53
CA ASN A 622 -26.81 3.26 13.49
C ASN A 622 -25.72 3.50 14.57
N THR A 623 -24.43 3.39 14.23
CA THR A 623 -23.31 3.47 15.19
C THR A 623 -22.68 4.86 15.30
N LYS A 624 -23.44 5.76 15.95
CA LYS A 624 -23.01 7.13 16.34
C LYS A 624 -21.58 7.21 16.85
N ILE A 625 -20.91 8.32 16.55
CA ILE A 625 -19.54 8.56 17.01
C ILE A 625 -19.57 8.97 18.49
N ALA A 626 -19.22 8.01 19.36
CA ALA A 626 -19.03 8.23 20.80
C ALA A 626 -17.57 7.98 21.23
N GLN A 627 -16.88 7.09 20.53
CA GLN A 627 -15.46 6.78 20.76
C GLN A 627 -14.55 7.79 20.04
N PRO A 628 -13.28 7.93 20.44
CA PRO A 628 -12.34 8.82 19.77
C PRO A 628 -12.04 8.36 18.34
N VAL A 629 -11.91 9.33 17.45
CA VAL A 629 -11.40 9.16 16.09
C VAL A 629 -9.87 9.25 16.12
N ILE A 630 -9.19 8.38 15.37
CA ILE A 630 -7.75 8.41 15.13
C ILE A 630 -7.54 8.68 13.63
N ILE A 631 -6.61 9.59 13.30
CA ILE A 631 -6.24 9.91 11.93
C ILE A 631 -4.71 9.84 11.85
N THR A 632 -4.18 9.02 10.93
CA THR A 632 -2.75 8.77 10.75
C THR A 632 -2.23 9.28 9.40
N SER A 633 -0.91 9.45 9.31
CA SER A 633 -0.17 9.70 8.07
C SER A 633 1.26 9.17 8.20
N ASP A 634 1.83 8.77 7.07
CA ASP A 634 3.26 8.46 6.89
C ASP A 634 4.16 9.70 7.12
N LYS A 635 3.63 10.91 6.94
CA LYS A 635 4.39 12.17 6.87
C LYS A 635 3.94 13.20 7.91
N PRO A 636 4.82 14.14 8.30
CA PRO A 636 4.47 15.22 9.20
C PRO A 636 3.51 16.19 8.51
N GLY A 637 2.54 16.73 9.26
CA GLY A 637 1.53 17.63 8.73
C GLY A 637 0.49 18.06 9.77
N VAL A 638 -0.69 18.41 9.27
CA VAL A 638 -1.85 18.81 10.07
C VAL A 638 -3.11 18.13 9.54
N VAL A 639 -4.07 17.89 10.43
CA VAL A 639 -5.43 17.45 10.07
C VAL A 639 -6.34 18.66 10.12
N ILE A 640 -6.90 19.04 8.99
CA ILE A 640 -8.03 19.97 8.89
C ILE A 640 -9.30 19.14 9.05
N TRP A 641 -10.21 19.52 9.95
CA TRP A 641 -11.44 18.76 10.17
C TRP A 641 -12.63 19.62 10.60
N GLY A 642 -13.82 19.10 10.32
CA GLY A 642 -15.09 19.58 10.83
C GLY A 642 -16.01 18.41 11.19
N TYR A 643 -17.16 18.70 11.77
CA TYR A 643 -18.15 17.67 12.14
C TYR A 643 -19.50 17.91 11.45
N ASN A 644 -20.32 16.86 11.32
CA ASN A 644 -21.71 16.93 10.83
C ASN A 644 -21.90 17.82 9.59
N ASN A 645 -21.30 17.45 8.46
CA ASN A 645 -21.11 18.25 7.25
C ASN A 645 -20.25 19.52 7.50
N TRP A 646 -18.96 19.28 7.75
CA TRP A 646 -17.87 20.29 7.82
C TRP A 646 -18.14 21.55 8.68
N ARG A 647 -18.96 21.45 9.73
CA ARG A 647 -19.14 22.53 10.71
C ARG A 647 -17.92 22.68 11.63
N THR A 648 -17.78 23.90 12.17
CA THR A 648 -16.87 24.21 13.27
C THR A 648 -17.14 23.29 14.46
N PRO A 649 -16.24 22.36 14.80
CA PRO A 649 -16.43 21.53 15.98
C PRO A 649 -16.30 22.43 17.22
N PRO A 650 -17.19 22.32 18.22
CA PRO A 650 -17.05 23.06 19.47
C PRO A 650 -15.69 22.84 20.13
N LYS A 651 -15.16 23.86 20.81
CA LYS A 651 -13.84 23.83 21.45
C LYS A 651 -13.66 22.68 22.45
N GLU A 652 -14.76 22.19 23.01
CA GLU A 652 -14.82 21.00 23.87
C GLU A 652 -14.32 19.71 23.20
N LEU A 653 -14.37 19.62 21.86
CA LEU A 653 -13.93 18.47 21.08
C LEU A 653 -12.47 18.57 20.61
N TRP A 654 -11.80 19.71 20.83
CA TRP A 654 -10.50 20.01 20.22
C TRP A 654 -9.34 19.30 20.94
N PRO A 655 -8.50 18.53 20.23
CA PRO A 655 -7.25 18.02 20.80
C PRO A 655 -6.27 19.14 21.15
N ALA A 656 -5.34 18.88 22.08
CA ALA A 656 -4.35 19.87 22.49
C ALA A 656 -3.46 20.30 21.31
N GLY A 657 -3.32 21.62 21.10
CA GLY A 657 -2.61 22.21 19.97
C GLY A 657 -3.48 22.53 18.75
N THR A 658 -4.77 22.17 18.77
CA THR A 658 -5.73 22.56 17.73
C THR A 658 -5.90 24.08 17.70
N ARG A 659 -5.90 24.64 16.49
CA ARG A 659 -6.28 26.04 16.25
C ARG A 659 -7.30 26.11 15.12
N ILE A 660 -8.00 27.23 15.02
CA ILE A 660 -8.93 27.47 13.92
C ILE A 660 -8.15 27.61 12.60
N PHE A 661 -8.67 27.00 11.53
CA PHE A 661 -8.22 27.10 10.15
C PHE A 661 -9.39 27.57 9.28
N ASN A 662 -9.11 28.50 8.37
CA ASN A 662 -10.09 29.18 7.51
C ASN A 662 -11.34 29.65 8.29
N SER A 663 -11.19 30.07 9.55
CA SER A 663 -12.24 30.36 10.54
C SER A 663 -13.22 29.25 10.96
N ARG A 664 -13.58 28.31 10.09
CA ARG A 664 -14.66 27.34 10.34
C ARG A 664 -14.19 25.92 10.61
N LEU A 665 -12.94 25.59 10.30
CA LEU A 665 -12.43 24.23 10.49
C LEU A 665 -11.45 24.21 11.66
N ALA A 666 -11.35 23.08 12.33
CA ALA A 666 -10.32 22.83 13.32
C ALA A 666 -9.09 22.26 12.60
N MET A 667 -7.92 22.85 12.84
CA MET A 667 -6.64 22.32 12.40
C MET A 667 -5.88 21.78 13.61
N THR A 668 -5.77 20.46 13.68
CA THR A 668 -5.01 19.75 14.70
C THR A 668 -3.65 19.35 14.14
N PRO A 669 -2.52 19.66 14.81
CA PRO A 669 -1.23 19.12 14.39
C PRO A 669 -1.22 17.59 14.49
N LEU A 670 -0.67 16.94 13.46
CA LEU A 670 -0.24 15.55 13.58
C LEU A 670 0.98 15.50 14.51
N ARG A 671 1.04 14.47 15.34
CA ARG A 671 2.08 14.21 16.35
C ARG A 671 2.85 12.96 15.94
N GLU A 672 4.15 12.96 16.17
CA GLU A 672 5.02 11.82 15.88
C GLU A 672 4.67 10.61 16.77
N LEU A 673 4.68 9.40 16.19
CA LEU A 673 4.48 8.14 16.89
C LEU A 673 5.82 7.56 17.37
N GLU A 674 5.81 6.89 18.52
CA GLU A 674 6.96 6.13 19.03
C GLU A 674 7.12 4.85 18.20
N GLY A 675 8.02 4.89 17.21
CA GLY A 675 8.13 3.91 16.13
C GLY A 675 8.09 4.53 14.71
N GLY A 676 7.73 5.81 14.60
CA GLY A 676 7.63 6.53 13.33
C GLY A 676 6.21 6.60 12.77
N GLY A 677 6.02 7.46 11.76
CA GLY A 677 4.70 7.90 11.32
C GLY A 677 4.10 8.97 12.26
N PHE A 678 2.94 9.51 11.88
CA PHE A 678 2.30 10.61 12.58
C PHE A 678 0.81 10.38 12.76
N TYR A 679 0.24 10.88 13.86
CA TYR A 679 -1.18 10.69 14.18
C TYR A 679 -1.80 11.90 14.88
N THR A 680 -3.13 11.97 14.87
CA THR A 680 -3.88 12.73 15.87
C THR A 680 -5.10 11.96 16.34
N LYS A 681 -5.65 12.37 17.49
CA LYS A 681 -6.78 11.72 18.15
C LYS A 681 -7.80 12.75 18.56
N ILE A 682 -9.01 12.63 18.02
CA ILE A 682 -10.12 13.58 18.15
C ILE A 682 -11.23 12.93 18.99
N GLY A 683 -11.89 13.68 19.88
CA GLY A 683 -12.83 13.12 20.85
C GLY A 683 -12.15 12.47 22.06
N PRO A 684 -12.84 11.61 22.84
CA PRO A 684 -14.14 11.00 22.57
C PRO A 684 -15.28 12.01 22.51
N PHE A 685 -16.34 11.65 21.80
CA PHE A 685 -17.42 12.57 21.48
C PHE A 685 -18.63 12.34 22.38
N LYS A 686 -19.24 13.46 22.78
CA LYS A 686 -20.52 13.52 23.49
C LYS A 686 -21.48 14.35 22.65
N PRO A 687 -22.79 14.37 22.97
CA PRO A 687 -23.67 15.40 22.43
C PRO A 687 -23.13 16.78 22.82
N VAL A 688 -23.02 17.69 21.85
CA VAL A 688 -22.47 19.04 22.02
C VAL A 688 -23.49 20.09 21.64
N LYS A 689 -23.41 21.30 22.21
CA LYS A 689 -24.16 22.45 21.69
C LYS A 689 -23.48 22.93 20.40
N ASP A 690 -24.16 22.80 19.27
CA ASP A 690 -23.80 23.44 18.02
C ASP A 690 -24.05 24.95 18.18
N GLU A 691 -22.99 25.77 18.09
CA GLU A 691 -23.08 27.22 18.27
C GLU A 691 -23.89 27.89 17.15
N ALA A 692 -23.93 27.31 15.94
CA ALA A 692 -24.65 27.86 14.78
C ALA A 692 -26.11 27.37 14.65
N LEU A 693 -26.45 26.22 15.24
CA LEU A 693 -27.85 25.75 15.34
C LEU A 693 -28.53 26.08 16.68
N GLU A 694 -27.78 26.60 17.65
CA GLU A 694 -28.13 26.78 19.07
C GLU A 694 -28.62 25.52 19.81
N LYS A 695 -28.46 24.33 19.21
CA LYS A 695 -29.08 23.07 19.64
C LYS A 695 -28.05 22.03 20.07
N ILE A 696 -28.45 21.12 20.96
CA ILE A 696 -27.65 19.94 21.26
C ILE A 696 -27.76 18.97 20.07
N VAL A 697 -26.62 18.64 19.48
CA VAL A 697 -26.49 17.66 18.39
C VAL A 697 -25.58 16.51 18.83
N PHE A 698 -25.77 15.34 18.23
CA PHE A 698 -24.78 14.25 18.34
C PHE A 698 -23.63 14.51 17.38
N VAL A 699 -22.48 13.88 17.59
CA VAL A 699 -21.45 13.78 16.54
C VAL A 699 -21.77 12.53 15.75
N ASP A 700 -22.33 12.74 14.56
CA ASP A 700 -22.74 11.67 13.66
C ASP A 700 -21.67 11.46 12.56
N GLU A 701 -20.88 12.49 12.22
CA GLU A 701 -19.70 12.37 11.36
C GLU A 701 -18.57 13.35 11.70
N ILE A 702 -17.33 12.92 11.45
CA ILE A 702 -16.11 13.74 11.42
C ILE A 702 -15.57 13.70 9.99
N ASN A 703 -15.52 14.85 9.34
CA ASN A 703 -14.92 14.99 8.01
C ASN A 703 -13.55 15.63 8.15
N TYR A 704 -12.56 15.15 7.40
CA TYR A 704 -11.18 15.60 7.53
C TYR A 704 -10.41 15.59 6.22
N GLN A 705 -9.32 16.35 6.21
CA GLN A 705 -8.31 16.41 5.16
C GLN A 705 -6.94 16.51 5.82
N ILE A 706 -5.92 15.86 5.26
CA ILE A 706 -4.55 15.97 5.76
C ILE A 706 -3.80 16.95 4.84
N ILE A 707 -3.14 17.95 5.44
CA ILE A 707 -2.20 18.82 4.73
C ILE A 707 -0.80 18.52 5.25
N LEU A 708 0.08 18.07 4.37
CA LEU A 708 1.44 17.69 4.68
C LEU A 708 2.35 18.91 4.87
N LYS A 709 3.50 18.71 5.52
CA LYS A 709 4.47 19.78 5.83
C LYS A 709 5.11 20.43 4.59
N ASP A 710 5.07 19.76 3.44
CA ASP A 710 5.46 20.29 2.13
C ASP A 710 4.36 21.13 1.45
N GLY A 711 3.16 21.20 2.05
CA GLY A 711 2.00 21.89 1.52
C GLY A 711 1.09 21.00 0.65
N LYS A 712 1.42 19.73 0.40
CA LYS A 712 0.54 18.84 -0.34
C LYS A 712 -0.70 18.49 0.49
N GLU A 713 -1.87 18.78 -0.06
CA GLU A 713 -3.14 18.26 0.46
C GLU A 713 -3.33 16.80 0.02
N LEU A 714 -3.88 15.99 0.92
CA LEU A 714 -4.44 14.67 0.62
C LEU A 714 -5.97 14.78 0.48
N ASP A 715 -6.61 13.70 0.04
CA ASP A 715 -8.04 13.67 -0.25
C ASP A 715 -8.92 13.94 0.98
N LYS A 716 -10.06 14.57 0.74
CA LYS A 716 -11.10 14.82 1.74
C LYS A 716 -11.80 13.49 2.07
N ARG A 717 -11.84 13.13 3.35
CA ARG A 717 -12.34 11.86 3.88
C ARG A 717 -13.42 12.08 4.93
N SER A 718 -14.30 11.10 5.09
CA SER A 718 -15.35 11.12 6.12
C SER A 718 -15.28 9.90 7.03
N ILE A 719 -15.59 10.12 8.30
CA ILE A 719 -15.65 9.11 9.35
C ILE A 719 -17.03 9.23 9.97
N LYS A 720 -17.89 8.23 9.73
CA LYS A 720 -19.31 8.21 10.14
C LYS A 720 -19.60 7.28 11.30
N GLN A 721 -18.56 6.66 11.86
CA GLN A 721 -18.68 5.69 12.95
C GLN A 721 -17.57 5.92 13.97
N GLY A 722 -17.87 5.70 15.25
CA GLY A 722 -16.87 5.66 16.32
C GLY A 722 -15.97 4.41 16.30
N LYS A 723 -16.08 3.57 15.27
CA LYS A 723 -15.22 2.39 15.12
C LYS A 723 -13.98 2.80 14.33
N GLU A 724 -12.84 2.29 14.77
CA GLU A 724 -11.55 2.39 14.06
C GLU A 724 -11.56 1.59 12.74
N TYR A 725 -12.46 0.59 12.67
CA TYR A 725 -12.80 -0.18 11.49
C TYR A 725 -14.21 -0.79 11.61
N LEU A 726 -14.85 -1.02 10.47
CA LEU A 726 -16.11 -1.73 10.32
C LEU A 726 -15.87 -3.13 9.74
N ILE A 727 -16.64 -4.12 10.19
CA ILE A 727 -16.82 -5.40 9.48
C ILE A 727 -18.31 -5.74 9.49
N VAL A 728 -18.97 -5.68 8.34
CA VAL A 728 -20.33 -6.14 8.13
C VAL A 728 -20.31 -7.56 7.58
N SER A 729 -20.78 -8.53 8.36
CA SER A 729 -20.79 -9.96 7.99
C SER A 729 -22.16 -10.62 8.09
N LYS A 730 -23.23 -9.81 8.21
CA LYS A 730 -24.62 -10.22 8.46
C LYS A 730 -25.60 -9.74 7.38
N PHE A 731 -25.24 -9.96 6.12
CA PHE A 731 -26.13 -9.72 4.98
C PHE A 731 -27.27 -10.77 4.91
N PRO A 732 -28.43 -10.45 4.29
CA PRO A 732 -29.47 -11.41 3.97
C PRO A 732 -28.96 -12.59 3.13
N GLU A 733 -29.58 -13.76 3.23
CA GLU A 733 -29.12 -14.96 2.52
C GLU A 733 -29.11 -14.80 0.98
N ALA A 734 -30.08 -14.05 0.45
CA ALA A 734 -30.21 -13.73 -0.97
C ALA A 734 -29.27 -12.59 -1.46
N SER A 735 -28.55 -11.91 -0.56
CA SER A 735 -27.61 -10.86 -0.94
C SER A 735 -26.40 -11.44 -1.68
N PRO A 736 -25.87 -10.74 -2.69
CA PRO A 736 -24.55 -11.03 -3.25
C PRO A 736 -23.43 -10.75 -2.24
N MET A 737 -23.62 -9.89 -1.23
CA MET A 737 -22.56 -9.59 -0.27
C MET A 737 -22.44 -10.71 0.79
N VAL A 738 -21.23 -11.22 0.98
CA VAL A 738 -20.90 -12.21 2.03
C VAL A 738 -20.39 -11.50 3.27
N ILE A 739 -19.48 -10.56 3.06
CA ILE A 739 -18.81 -9.72 4.05
C ILE A 739 -18.31 -8.45 3.36
N GLU A 740 -18.26 -7.38 4.11
CA GLU A 740 -17.61 -6.11 3.77
C GLU A 740 -16.87 -5.64 5.02
N GLY A 741 -15.78 -4.91 4.86
CA GLY A 741 -15.21 -4.13 5.94
C GLY A 741 -14.27 -3.05 5.42
N HIS A 742 -14.19 -1.96 6.18
CA HIS A 742 -13.38 -0.80 5.87
C HIS A 742 -12.82 -0.14 7.13
N THR A 743 -11.72 0.57 7.02
CA THR A 743 -11.09 1.28 8.14
C THR A 743 -11.47 2.78 8.17
N GLN A 744 -11.05 3.45 9.25
CA GLN A 744 -11.37 4.84 9.53
C GLN A 744 -10.96 5.82 8.41
N GLY A 745 -11.95 6.34 7.69
CA GLY A 745 -11.77 7.29 6.57
C GLY A 745 -12.46 6.86 5.27
N MET A 746 -12.85 5.58 5.18
CA MET A 746 -13.65 5.02 4.08
C MET A 746 -15.12 4.85 4.47
N GLY A 747 -15.70 5.88 5.09
CA GLY A 747 -17.15 5.93 5.32
C GLY A 747 -17.94 5.99 4.01
N ASP A 748 -19.19 5.52 4.07
CA ASP A 748 -20.08 5.30 2.91
C ASP A 748 -19.60 4.26 1.88
N SER A 749 -18.60 3.43 2.21
CA SER A 749 -18.24 2.23 1.44
C SER A 749 -19.07 1.02 1.86
N HIS A 750 -19.62 0.31 0.88
CA HIS A 750 -20.59 -0.79 1.06
C HIS A 750 -20.17 -2.10 0.36
N GLY A 751 -18.97 -2.14 -0.21
CA GLY A 751 -18.30 -3.36 -0.67
C GLY A 751 -18.40 -3.65 -2.17
N LEU A 752 -19.02 -2.77 -2.96
CA LEU A 752 -18.99 -2.82 -4.42
C LEU A 752 -19.01 -1.39 -4.98
N SER A 753 -18.04 -1.06 -5.83
CA SER A 753 -18.04 0.15 -6.64
C SER A 753 -18.67 -0.05 -8.02
N LEU A 754 -18.90 1.05 -8.72
CA LEU A 754 -19.57 1.14 -10.02
C LEU A 754 -18.83 2.19 -10.89
N TYR A 755 -18.67 1.93 -12.18
CA TYR A 755 -18.06 2.88 -13.11
C TYR A 755 -19.06 3.98 -13.50
N PHE A 756 -18.68 5.21 -13.19
CA PHE A 756 -19.44 6.43 -13.38
C PHE A 756 -18.51 7.61 -13.74
N PRO A 757 -17.88 7.58 -14.93
CA PRO A 757 -17.02 8.65 -15.42
C PRO A 757 -17.83 9.90 -15.82
N PRO A 758 -17.19 11.07 -15.89
CA PRO A 758 -17.68 12.17 -16.72
C PRO A 758 -17.77 11.71 -18.19
N ALA A 759 -18.85 12.05 -18.90
CA ALA A 759 -19.16 11.50 -20.23
C ALA A 759 -18.04 11.72 -21.28
N HIS A 760 -17.34 12.86 -21.25
CA HIS A 760 -16.21 13.14 -22.14
C HIS A 760 -14.98 12.24 -21.88
N SER A 761 -14.89 11.61 -20.70
CA SER A 761 -13.86 10.65 -20.28
C SER A 761 -14.34 9.19 -20.39
N PHE A 762 -15.54 8.94 -20.92
CA PHE A 762 -16.03 7.59 -21.19
C PHE A 762 -15.10 6.87 -22.18
N ARG A 763 -14.79 5.59 -21.90
CA ARG A 763 -13.81 4.79 -22.66
C ARG A 763 -14.53 3.69 -23.42
N ASN A 764 -14.48 3.73 -24.75
CA ASN A 764 -15.13 2.73 -25.62
C ASN A 764 -14.68 1.27 -25.36
N THR A 765 -13.53 1.04 -24.72
CA THR A 765 -13.11 -0.29 -24.27
C THR A 765 -14.03 -0.89 -23.20
N TYR A 766 -14.76 -0.06 -22.44
CA TYR A 766 -15.77 -0.50 -21.47
C TYR A 766 -16.86 -1.38 -22.12
N LYS A 767 -17.25 -1.06 -23.36
CA LYS A 767 -18.23 -1.82 -24.15
C LYS A 767 -17.77 -3.24 -24.52
N SER A 768 -16.52 -3.61 -24.20
CA SER A 768 -16.02 -4.99 -24.31
C SER A 768 -16.44 -5.90 -23.14
N LEU A 769 -16.82 -5.33 -22.00
CA LEU A 769 -17.22 -6.08 -20.80
C LEU A 769 -18.59 -6.72 -20.94
N LYS A 770 -18.82 -7.81 -20.23
CA LYS A 770 -20.11 -8.48 -20.09
C LYS A 770 -21.16 -7.56 -19.43
N PHE A 771 -20.78 -6.79 -18.41
CA PHE A 771 -21.70 -5.88 -17.72
C PHE A 771 -22.27 -4.80 -18.64
N ALA A 772 -21.44 -4.20 -19.50
CA ALA A 772 -21.89 -3.27 -20.53
C ALA A 772 -22.86 -3.96 -21.51
N LYS A 773 -22.48 -5.10 -22.08
CA LYS A 773 -23.30 -5.83 -23.07
C LYS A 773 -24.67 -6.31 -22.53
N ASP A 774 -24.75 -6.59 -21.23
CA ASP A 774 -25.95 -7.12 -20.58
C ASP A 774 -26.75 -6.03 -19.82
N THR A 775 -26.38 -4.75 -19.88
CA THR A 775 -27.10 -3.64 -19.22
C THR A 775 -27.11 -2.35 -20.04
N SER A 776 -28.20 -1.58 -19.96
CA SER A 776 -28.32 -0.24 -20.57
C SER A 776 -27.48 0.85 -19.86
N TRP A 777 -26.27 0.52 -19.36
CA TRP A 777 -25.45 1.43 -18.55
C TRP A 777 -24.44 2.21 -19.39
N ASP A 778 -23.82 1.64 -20.42
CA ASP A 778 -22.83 2.39 -21.21
C ASP A 778 -23.46 3.40 -22.18
N GLU A 779 -24.67 3.19 -22.69
CA GLU A 779 -25.37 4.24 -23.46
C GLU A 779 -25.86 5.39 -22.54
N PHE A 780 -26.07 5.11 -21.25
CA PHE A 780 -26.26 6.16 -20.25
C PHE A 780 -24.98 6.99 -20.03
N LEU A 781 -23.83 6.33 -19.83
CA LEU A 781 -22.55 7.02 -19.59
C LEU A 781 -21.99 7.78 -20.79
N GLU A 782 -22.21 7.29 -22.02
CA GLU A 782 -21.71 7.90 -23.26
C GLU A 782 -22.45 9.21 -23.63
N LYS A 783 -23.65 9.41 -23.10
CA LYS A 783 -24.50 10.56 -23.40
C LYS A 783 -24.06 11.79 -22.61
N ILE A 784 -23.50 12.80 -23.29
CA ILE A 784 -23.09 14.05 -22.65
C ILE A 784 -24.32 14.81 -22.11
N PRO A 785 -24.38 15.16 -20.82
CA PRO A 785 -25.44 16.01 -20.27
C PRO A 785 -25.38 17.44 -20.85
N VAL A 786 -26.54 18.02 -21.15
CA VAL A 786 -26.64 19.41 -21.63
C VAL A 786 -27.06 20.29 -20.46
N PHE A 787 -26.23 21.25 -20.07
CA PHE A 787 -26.57 22.23 -19.05
C PHE A 787 -27.80 23.04 -19.49
N LYS A 788 -28.83 23.11 -18.65
CA LYS A 788 -29.98 23.99 -18.82
C LYS A 788 -30.02 25.00 -17.69
N ARG A 789 -30.08 26.29 -18.03
CA ARG A 789 -30.32 27.36 -17.06
C ARG A 789 -31.75 27.31 -16.54
N ASP A 790 -31.91 27.13 -15.23
CA ASP A 790 -33.20 27.14 -14.53
C ASP A 790 -33.30 28.25 -13.46
N ALA A 791 -32.25 29.07 -13.32
CA ALA A 791 -32.03 30.01 -12.23
C ALA A 791 -31.57 31.41 -12.71
N GLU A 792 -31.47 32.37 -11.79
CA GLU A 792 -30.99 33.73 -12.06
C GLU A 792 -29.46 33.83 -12.02
N VAL A 793 -28.86 33.09 -11.09
CA VAL A 793 -27.42 33.11 -10.79
C VAL A 793 -26.76 31.76 -11.07
N LEU A 794 -25.53 31.79 -11.59
CA LEU A 794 -24.62 30.64 -11.62
C LEU A 794 -23.46 30.86 -10.65
N LEU A 795 -23.19 29.87 -9.80
CA LEU A 795 -21.99 29.79 -8.98
C LEU A 795 -21.00 28.80 -9.63
N CYS A 796 -19.79 29.24 -9.95
CA CYS A 796 -18.73 28.40 -10.50
C CYS A 796 -17.33 28.85 -10.02
N GLY A 797 -16.31 28.04 -10.28
CA GLY A 797 -14.93 28.28 -9.81
C GLY A 797 -14.58 27.47 -8.56
N GLN A 798 -13.35 27.65 -8.05
CA GLN A 798 -12.80 26.96 -6.87
C GLN A 798 -13.69 27.11 -5.63
N MET A 799 -14.46 28.19 -5.50
CA MET A 799 -15.41 28.35 -4.38
C MET A 799 -16.37 27.18 -4.24
N VAL A 800 -16.70 26.49 -5.33
CA VAL A 800 -17.56 25.30 -5.35
C VAL A 800 -16.98 24.14 -4.50
N GLN A 801 -15.66 24.06 -4.38
CA GLN A 801 -14.96 23.09 -3.53
C GLN A 801 -14.51 23.67 -2.18
N ASP A 802 -14.66 24.99 -1.97
CA ASP A 802 -14.34 25.68 -0.72
C ASP A 802 -15.56 25.73 0.23
N MET A 803 -15.35 25.14 1.40
CA MET A 803 -16.34 25.05 2.48
C MET A 803 -16.52 26.36 3.26
N MET A 804 -15.75 27.41 2.91
CA MET A 804 -15.96 28.79 3.36
C MET A 804 -16.78 29.61 2.38
N THR A 805 -16.33 29.72 1.13
CA THR A 805 -16.88 30.70 0.19
C THR A 805 -18.27 30.34 -0.32
N LEU A 806 -18.47 29.12 -0.84
CA LEU A 806 -19.77 28.72 -1.41
C LEU A 806 -20.93 28.79 -0.38
N PRO A 807 -20.84 28.24 0.84
CA PRO A 807 -21.95 28.28 1.80
C PRO A 807 -22.36 29.71 2.19
N VAL A 808 -21.39 30.62 2.26
CA VAL A 808 -21.60 32.03 2.63
C VAL A 808 -22.22 32.83 1.48
N ILE A 809 -21.81 32.59 0.24
CA ILE A 809 -22.48 33.16 -0.95
C ILE A 809 -23.90 32.60 -1.09
N ALA A 810 -24.07 31.28 -0.97
CA ALA A 810 -25.37 30.61 -1.06
C ALA A 810 -26.36 31.10 0.02
N GLN A 811 -25.88 31.32 1.25
CA GLN A 811 -26.69 31.92 2.32
C GLN A 811 -27.11 33.36 1.97
N ALA A 812 -26.20 34.19 1.46
CA ALA A 812 -26.49 35.57 1.10
C ALA A 812 -27.46 35.70 -0.10
N LEU A 813 -27.43 34.76 -1.05
CA LEU A 813 -28.40 34.67 -2.14
C LEU A 813 -29.79 34.25 -1.63
N LYS A 814 -29.88 33.26 -0.74
CA LYS A 814 -31.15 32.85 -0.11
C LYS A 814 -31.75 33.96 0.77
N ALA A 815 -30.91 34.73 1.47
CA ALA A 815 -31.35 35.91 2.22
C ALA A 815 -31.79 37.09 1.33
N ASN A 816 -31.58 37.00 0.01
CA ASN A 816 -31.99 37.98 -1.00
C ASN A 816 -33.11 37.46 -1.94
N ASP A 817 -33.67 36.28 -1.64
CA ASP A 817 -34.70 35.57 -2.42
C ASP A 817 -34.33 35.32 -3.90
N VAL A 818 -33.05 35.01 -4.15
CA VAL A 818 -32.51 34.76 -5.50
C VAL A 818 -32.31 33.26 -5.74
N LYS A 819 -32.81 32.75 -6.87
CA LYS A 819 -32.55 31.36 -7.27
C LYS A 819 -31.20 31.23 -7.97
N PHE A 820 -30.42 30.20 -7.61
CA PHE A 820 -29.10 29.92 -8.19
C PHE A 820 -28.88 28.44 -8.50
N GLN A 821 -28.03 28.17 -9.49
CA GLN A 821 -27.44 26.86 -9.80
C GLN A 821 -25.95 26.87 -9.39
N ILE A 822 -25.41 25.70 -9.04
CA ILE A 822 -24.00 25.52 -8.67
C ILE A 822 -23.36 24.56 -9.68
N LEU A 823 -22.29 24.98 -10.36
CA LEU A 823 -21.57 24.11 -11.29
C LEU A 823 -20.61 23.18 -10.52
N TRP A 824 -21.17 22.18 -9.83
CA TRP A 824 -20.44 21.29 -8.90
C TRP A 824 -19.24 20.58 -9.53
N ASP A 825 -19.41 20.10 -10.76
CA ASP A 825 -18.38 19.41 -11.53
C ASP A 825 -18.55 19.77 -13.02
N PRO A 826 -17.74 20.70 -13.57
CA PRO A 826 -17.83 21.11 -14.97
C PRO A 826 -17.38 20.02 -15.95
N SER A 827 -16.68 18.97 -15.47
CA SER A 827 -16.20 17.87 -16.31
C SER A 827 -17.36 17.05 -16.89
N ILE A 828 -18.50 17.02 -16.19
CA ILE A 828 -19.75 16.38 -16.61
C ILE A 828 -20.28 17.03 -17.89
N PHE A 829 -20.17 18.36 -17.98
CA PHE A 829 -20.50 19.16 -19.16
C PHE A 829 -19.31 19.37 -20.10
N ALA A 830 -18.36 18.41 -20.11
CA ALA A 830 -17.16 18.40 -20.94
C ALA A 830 -16.29 19.68 -20.85
N PHE A 831 -16.34 20.39 -19.71
CA PHE A 831 -15.72 21.71 -19.49
C PHE A 831 -16.19 22.82 -20.46
N GLU A 832 -17.39 22.71 -21.06
CA GLU A 832 -17.93 23.69 -22.00
C GLU A 832 -18.43 24.99 -21.32
N PHE A 833 -17.54 25.74 -20.68
CA PHE A 833 -17.91 26.99 -19.99
C PHE A 833 -18.58 28.01 -20.90
N LYS A 834 -18.16 28.19 -22.17
CA LYS A 834 -18.74 29.21 -23.07
C LYS A 834 -20.25 29.04 -23.30
N PRO A 835 -20.79 27.89 -23.75
CA PRO A 835 -22.23 27.72 -23.91
C PRO A 835 -23.00 27.77 -22.57
N ILE A 836 -22.41 27.31 -21.45
CA ILE A 836 -23.02 27.44 -20.11
C ILE A 836 -23.19 28.92 -19.73
N LEU A 837 -22.09 29.68 -19.71
CA LEU A 837 -22.06 31.10 -19.33
C LEU A 837 -22.98 31.94 -20.23
N ARG A 838 -23.03 31.64 -21.54
CA ARG A 838 -23.90 32.35 -22.50
C ARG A 838 -25.40 32.24 -22.16
N GLN A 839 -25.85 31.20 -21.46
CA GLN A 839 -27.26 31.13 -21.00
C GLN A 839 -27.57 32.18 -19.92
N PHE A 840 -26.57 32.65 -19.19
CA PHE A 840 -26.68 33.73 -18.19
C PHE A 840 -26.37 35.11 -18.78
N ALA A 841 -26.22 35.26 -20.09
CA ALA A 841 -26.10 36.57 -20.74
C ALA A 841 -27.46 37.27 -20.81
N ASP A 842 -27.47 38.61 -20.93
CA ASP A 842 -28.63 39.51 -20.90
C ASP A 842 -29.41 39.52 -19.57
N LYS A 843 -29.84 38.37 -19.04
CA LYS A 843 -30.77 38.25 -17.89
C LYS A 843 -30.26 37.38 -16.74
N GLY A 844 -28.98 37.06 -16.68
CA GLY A 844 -28.39 36.25 -15.60
C GLY A 844 -27.15 36.90 -15.01
N LEU A 845 -26.68 36.34 -13.89
CA LEU A 845 -25.45 36.72 -13.22
C LEU A 845 -24.56 35.49 -13.04
N VAL A 846 -23.29 35.61 -13.38
CA VAL A 846 -22.27 34.63 -13.01
C VAL A 846 -21.47 35.16 -11.83
N ILE A 847 -21.27 34.33 -10.80
CA ILE A 847 -20.37 34.62 -9.69
C ILE A 847 -19.22 33.61 -9.75
N THR A 848 -17.97 34.10 -9.68
CA THR A 848 -16.77 33.27 -9.52
C THR A 848 -15.78 33.91 -8.55
N ASP A 849 -15.01 33.08 -7.85
CA ASP A 849 -13.89 33.48 -6.98
C ASP A 849 -12.53 33.34 -7.69
N SER A 850 -12.50 32.77 -8.89
CA SER A 850 -11.28 32.24 -9.50
C SER A 850 -11.39 32.14 -11.03
N VAL A 851 -10.24 32.24 -11.71
CA VAL A 851 -10.13 32.24 -13.18
C VAL A 851 -8.85 31.54 -13.62
N SER A 852 -8.97 30.64 -14.57
CA SER A 852 -7.86 29.87 -15.14
C SER A 852 -7.16 30.58 -16.31
N ALA A 853 -5.99 30.05 -16.68
CA ALA A 853 -5.34 30.35 -17.95
C ALA A 853 -6.07 29.72 -19.16
N SER A 854 -6.72 28.58 -18.93
CA SER A 854 -7.50 27.79 -19.90
C SER A 854 -8.52 26.97 -19.11
N SER A 855 -9.74 26.81 -19.61
CA SER A 855 -10.82 26.05 -18.96
C SER A 855 -10.74 24.53 -19.16
N MET A 856 -9.86 24.06 -20.05
CA MET A 856 -9.70 22.64 -20.36
C MET A 856 -9.17 21.86 -19.15
N GLY A 857 -10.00 21.01 -18.57
CA GLY A 857 -9.66 20.22 -17.37
C GLY A 857 -9.78 20.98 -16.04
N GLU A 858 -10.20 22.24 -16.07
CA GLU A 858 -10.20 23.13 -14.91
C GLU A 858 -11.58 23.31 -14.28
N LEU A 859 -11.61 23.51 -12.96
CA LEU A 859 -12.83 23.82 -12.21
C LEU A 859 -13.34 25.26 -12.44
N THR A 860 -12.56 26.08 -13.15
CA THR A 860 -12.74 27.53 -13.24
C THR A 860 -12.85 27.99 -14.69
N PRO A 861 -13.74 28.97 -15.00
CA PRO A 861 -13.79 29.58 -16.33
C PRO A 861 -12.49 30.33 -16.61
N SER A 862 -12.03 30.31 -17.85
CA SER A 862 -10.83 31.04 -18.26
C SER A 862 -11.10 32.53 -18.44
N SER A 863 -10.02 33.32 -18.51
CA SER A 863 -10.10 34.75 -18.85
C SER A 863 -10.85 34.98 -20.18
N ASP A 864 -10.73 34.07 -21.16
CA ASP A 864 -11.37 34.22 -22.47
C ASP A 864 -12.85 33.78 -22.48
N ASP A 865 -13.24 32.85 -21.60
CA ASP A 865 -14.65 32.49 -21.40
C ASP A 865 -15.43 33.66 -20.78
N LEU A 866 -14.84 34.33 -19.80
CA LEU A 866 -15.43 35.50 -19.17
C LEU A 866 -15.42 36.75 -20.07
N GLN A 867 -14.40 36.94 -20.90
CA GLN A 867 -14.41 38.00 -21.92
C GLN A 867 -15.47 37.75 -23.00
N ASP A 868 -15.72 36.51 -23.42
CA ASP A 868 -16.81 36.16 -24.33
C ASP A 868 -18.19 36.34 -23.69
N TYR A 869 -18.34 35.94 -22.42
CA TYR A 869 -19.55 36.14 -21.62
C TYR A 869 -19.91 37.64 -21.51
N LEU A 870 -18.96 38.47 -21.09
CA LEU A 870 -19.16 39.93 -20.99
C LEU A 870 -19.37 40.57 -22.37
N SER A 871 -18.64 40.13 -23.41
CA SER A 871 -18.91 40.54 -24.80
C SER A 871 -20.34 40.25 -25.25
N ASN A 872 -20.98 39.24 -24.66
CA ASN A 872 -22.34 38.83 -24.98
C ASN A 872 -23.43 39.48 -24.11
N GLY A 873 -23.08 40.46 -23.26
CA GLY A 873 -24.01 41.14 -22.36
C GLY A 873 -24.18 40.43 -21.01
N GLY A 874 -23.15 39.71 -20.56
CA GLY A 874 -23.11 39.10 -19.24
C GLY A 874 -23.08 40.11 -18.09
N ARG A 875 -23.49 39.66 -16.89
CA ARG A 875 -23.23 40.35 -15.63
C ARG A 875 -22.36 39.46 -14.75
N LEU A 876 -21.20 39.96 -14.31
CA LEU A 876 -20.18 39.14 -13.63
C LEU A 876 -19.81 39.70 -12.25
N MET A 877 -19.92 38.88 -11.21
CA MET A 877 -19.27 39.14 -9.93
C MET A 877 -17.98 38.32 -9.84
N VAL A 878 -16.88 39.00 -9.52
CA VAL A 878 -15.59 38.41 -9.16
C VAL A 878 -15.30 38.73 -7.70
N ALA A 879 -15.00 37.72 -6.89
CA ALA A 879 -14.68 37.87 -5.46
C ALA A 879 -13.31 37.24 -5.14
N ALA A 880 -12.22 37.87 -5.59
CA ALA A 880 -10.96 37.17 -5.78
C ALA A 880 -9.71 38.02 -5.46
N GLN A 881 -9.01 37.68 -4.37
CA GLN A 881 -7.65 38.15 -4.12
C GLN A 881 -6.64 37.54 -5.12
N SER A 882 -6.89 36.30 -5.56
CA SER A 882 -5.94 35.48 -6.33
C SER A 882 -5.93 35.72 -7.85
N PHE A 883 -6.54 36.81 -8.36
CA PHE A 883 -6.36 37.26 -9.74
C PHE A 883 -4.94 37.86 -9.88
N GLY A 884 -3.95 36.99 -9.86
CA GLY A 884 -2.56 37.37 -9.72
C GLY A 884 -2.08 38.34 -10.79
N LYS A 885 -1.10 39.17 -10.44
CA LYS A 885 -0.41 40.16 -11.30
C LYS A 885 0.17 39.61 -12.61
N SER A 886 0.09 38.30 -12.83
CA SER A 886 0.31 37.59 -14.10
C SER A 886 -0.31 38.33 -15.29
N ASN A 887 0.34 38.25 -16.44
CA ASN A 887 -0.09 38.97 -17.64
C ASN A 887 -1.40 38.43 -18.24
N ILE A 888 -1.75 37.16 -17.94
CA ILE A 888 -2.84 36.43 -18.60
C ILE A 888 -4.25 36.99 -18.31
N HIS A 889 -4.50 37.55 -17.11
CA HIS A 889 -5.81 38.13 -16.75
C HIS A 889 -5.91 39.63 -17.03
N ARG A 890 -4.82 40.28 -17.46
CA ARG A 890 -4.76 41.75 -17.61
C ARG A 890 -5.70 42.27 -18.70
N SER A 891 -6.03 41.46 -19.70
CA SER A 891 -7.03 41.79 -20.72
C SER A 891 -8.42 41.96 -20.10
N LEU A 892 -8.91 40.95 -19.37
CA LEU A 892 -10.21 40.99 -18.68
C LEU A 892 -10.31 42.20 -17.73
N LEU A 893 -9.32 42.38 -16.86
CA LEU A 893 -9.34 43.45 -15.85
C LEU A 893 -9.24 44.86 -16.47
N LYS A 894 -8.36 45.06 -17.46
CA LYS A 894 -8.19 46.37 -18.11
C LYS A 894 -9.34 46.70 -19.08
N ASN A 895 -9.78 45.73 -19.87
CA ASN A 895 -10.70 45.98 -20.98
C ASN A 895 -12.17 45.98 -20.53
N TYR A 896 -12.51 45.19 -19.50
CA TYR A 896 -13.88 45.09 -18.99
C TYR A 896 -14.05 45.74 -17.62
N PHE A 897 -13.19 45.47 -16.62
CA PHE A 897 -13.31 46.13 -15.31
C PHE A 897 -12.65 47.52 -15.23
N LYS A 898 -11.92 47.95 -16.27
CA LYS A 898 -11.36 49.29 -16.48
C LYS A 898 -10.41 49.83 -15.39
N PHE A 899 -9.85 48.99 -14.52
CA PHE A 899 -8.98 49.43 -13.43
C PHE A 899 -7.51 49.09 -13.64
N THR A 900 -6.66 49.74 -12.83
CA THR A 900 -5.28 49.33 -12.60
C THR A 900 -5.05 49.07 -11.12
N PHE A 901 -4.34 47.97 -10.80
CA PHE A 901 -3.80 47.73 -9.46
C PHE A 901 -2.96 48.93 -9.00
N VAL A 902 -3.06 49.27 -7.71
CA VAL A 902 -2.25 50.30 -7.04
C VAL A 902 -1.27 49.61 -6.10
N GLU A 903 -1.80 48.89 -5.12
CA GLU A 903 -1.04 48.25 -4.04
C GLU A 903 -1.84 47.07 -3.44
N GLU A 904 -1.20 46.33 -2.53
CA GLU A 904 -1.81 45.28 -1.70
C GLU A 904 -1.59 45.66 -0.24
N GLU A 905 -2.66 45.78 0.54
CA GLU A 905 -2.62 46.13 1.96
C GLU A 905 -2.75 44.88 2.83
N LYS A 906 -1.91 44.76 3.86
CA LYS A 906 -1.70 43.51 4.62
C LYS A 906 -2.41 43.46 5.97
N ASP A 907 -3.14 44.52 6.27
CA ASP A 907 -3.87 44.74 7.51
C ASP A 907 -5.36 44.93 7.19
N PHE A 908 -6.22 44.74 8.20
CA PHE A 908 -7.67 44.69 8.01
C PHE A 908 -8.34 46.00 8.41
N ASP A 909 -8.73 46.79 7.42
CA ASP A 909 -9.46 48.04 7.61
C ASP A 909 -10.99 47.90 7.55
N GLU A 910 -11.65 48.91 8.10
CA GLU A 910 -13.08 49.18 7.96
C GLU A 910 -13.40 49.55 6.49
N MET A 911 -14.32 48.83 5.85
CA MET A 911 -14.75 49.10 4.48
C MET A 911 -16.06 49.87 4.42
N ILE A 912 -16.21 50.71 3.38
CA ILE A 912 -17.39 51.53 3.13
C ILE A 912 -17.92 51.20 1.73
N CYS A 913 -19.15 50.69 1.63
CA CYS A 913 -19.83 50.51 0.35
C CYS A 913 -20.45 51.83 -0.10
N LYS A 914 -20.10 52.30 -1.31
CA LYS A 914 -20.62 53.55 -1.88
C LYS A 914 -21.82 53.28 -2.77
N SER A 915 -22.98 53.25 -2.13
CA SER A 915 -24.28 52.97 -2.76
C SER A 915 -25.35 54.00 -2.40
N LYS A 916 -26.62 53.68 -2.67
CA LYS A 916 -27.77 54.45 -2.16
C LYS A 916 -27.89 54.33 -0.63
N ASN A 917 -27.40 53.22 -0.08
CA ASN A 917 -27.45 52.85 1.33
C ASN A 917 -26.01 52.75 1.86
N GLU A 918 -25.26 53.87 1.87
CA GLU A 918 -23.85 53.84 2.31
C GLU A 918 -23.73 53.16 3.68
N PHE A 919 -23.02 52.04 3.72
CA PHE A 919 -22.87 51.21 4.91
C PHE A 919 -21.42 50.82 5.11
N LYS A 920 -21.07 50.58 6.38
CA LYS A 920 -19.74 50.17 6.79
C LYS A 920 -19.73 48.70 7.20
N PHE A 921 -18.60 48.03 6.99
CA PHE A 921 -18.38 46.66 7.42
C PHE A 921 -16.89 46.39 7.65
N GLU A 922 -16.55 45.58 8.64
CA GLU A 922 -15.17 45.14 8.86
C GLU A 922 -14.86 43.92 7.99
N LEU A 923 -13.65 43.87 7.41
CA LEU A 923 -13.05 42.59 7.06
C LEU A 923 -12.47 41.94 8.33
N ASN A 924 -12.50 40.61 8.40
CA ASN A 924 -12.00 39.82 9.52
C ASN A 924 -12.65 40.02 10.91
N GLY A 925 -13.87 40.59 10.95
CA GLY A 925 -14.76 40.55 12.13
C GLY A 925 -15.12 39.14 12.60
N SER A 926 -15.91 39.01 13.68
CA SER A 926 -16.08 37.74 14.43
C SER A 926 -16.64 36.56 13.63
N GLU A 927 -17.34 36.79 12.51
CA GLU A 927 -17.93 35.75 11.65
C GLU A 927 -17.20 35.55 10.30
N SER A 928 -16.04 36.18 10.11
CA SER A 928 -15.20 36.16 8.89
C SER A 928 -14.44 34.85 8.62
N ALA A 929 -13.72 34.78 7.49
CA ALA A 929 -12.66 33.79 7.21
C ALA A 929 -11.22 34.31 7.39
N LYS A 930 -10.50 33.72 8.37
CA LYS A 930 -9.12 34.06 8.81
C LYS A 930 -7.96 33.79 7.84
N THR A 931 -8.22 33.75 6.53
CA THR A 931 -7.18 33.49 5.50
C THR A 931 -7.21 34.46 4.32
N ALA A 932 -7.97 35.56 4.43
CA ALA A 932 -8.10 36.57 3.38
C ALA A 932 -7.11 37.74 3.58
N ASN A 933 -5.81 37.44 3.70
CA ASN A 933 -4.81 38.30 4.35
C ASN A 933 -4.42 39.62 3.66
N ASP A 934 -4.85 39.87 2.41
CA ASP A 934 -4.42 41.07 1.67
C ASP A 934 -5.62 41.73 0.94
N VAL A 935 -5.79 43.05 1.06
CA VAL A 935 -6.77 43.83 0.27
C VAL A 935 -6.11 44.38 -0.98
N THR A 936 -6.67 44.05 -2.15
CA THR A 936 -6.21 44.58 -3.44
C THR A 936 -6.77 45.99 -3.66
N ILE A 937 -5.90 47.00 -3.72
CA ILE A 937 -6.28 48.38 -3.96
C ILE A 937 -6.20 48.72 -5.45
N MET A 938 -7.21 49.43 -5.94
CA MET A 938 -7.49 49.63 -7.35
C MET A 938 -7.85 51.08 -7.65
N LYS A 939 -7.34 51.58 -8.78
CA LYS A 939 -7.75 52.86 -9.36
C LYS A 939 -8.72 52.62 -10.51
N ALA A 940 -9.94 53.12 -10.36
CA ALA A 940 -10.93 53.14 -11.44
C ALA A 940 -10.47 54.03 -12.62
N GLY A 941 -10.83 53.62 -13.83
CA GLY A 941 -10.61 54.38 -15.06
C GLY A 941 -11.77 54.20 -16.05
N GLY A 942 -11.84 55.08 -17.05
CA GLY A 942 -12.89 55.05 -18.08
C GLY A 942 -14.30 55.09 -17.49
N SER A 943 -15.11 54.09 -17.83
CA SER A 943 -16.48 53.89 -17.35
C SER A 943 -16.58 53.22 -15.96
N GLY A 944 -15.48 52.71 -15.42
CA GLY A 944 -15.42 52.05 -14.10
C GLY A 944 -15.56 53.03 -12.94
N LYS A 945 -16.15 52.55 -11.83
CA LYS A 945 -16.43 53.36 -10.62
C LYS A 945 -16.02 52.59 -9.37
N LEU A 946 -15.55 53.30 -8.35
CA LEU A 946 -15.34 52.70 -7.03
C LEU A 946 -16.70 52.26 -6.46
N PHE A 947 -16.75 51.05 -5.91
CA PHE A 947 -17.95 50.43 -5.32
C PHE A 947 -17.80 50.23 -3.81
N VAL A 948 -16.62 49.79 -3.38
CA VAL A 948 -16.21 49.73 -1.97
C VAL A 948 -14.90 50.49 -1.82
N THR A 949 -14.76 51.26 -0.75
CA THR A 949 -13.54 52.00 -0.41
C THR A 949 -13.08 51.77 1.02
N MET A 950 -11.78 51.91 1.26
CA MET A 950 -11.19 52.10 2.59
C MET A 950 -11.67 53.44 3.20
N PRO A 951 -11.44 53.71 4.50
CA PRO A 951 -11.94 54.93 5.15
C PRO A 951 -11.30 56.22 4.60
N ASP A 952 -10.07 56.12 4.10
CA ASP A 952 -9.34 57.20 3.42
C ASP A 952 -9.80 57.46 1.97
N GLY A 953 -10.68 56.60 1.43
CA GLY A 953 -11.21 56.68 0.06
C GLY A 953 -10.46 55.85 -1.00
N ARG A 954 -9.41 55.10 -0.66
CA ARG A 954 -8.75 54.14 -1.57
C ARG A 954 -9.73 53.04 -2.00
N GLY A 955 -9.65 52.61 -3.26
CA GLY A 955 -10.64 51.73 -3.88
C GLY A 955 -10.37 50.25 -3.66
N ALA A 956 -11.28 49.54 -2.98
CA ALA A 956 -11.18 48.11 -2.69
C ALA A 956 -12.19 47.23 -3.47
N ALA A 957 -13.17 47.83 -4.15
CA ALA A 957 -13.96 47.16 -5.18
C ALA A 957 -14.33 48.11 -6.33
N ILE A 958 -14.51 47.54 -7.52
CA ILE A 958 -14.87 48.26 -8.75
C ILE A 958 -16.23 47.77 -9.24
N TYR A 959 -17.12 48.70 -9.57
CA TYR A 959 -18.33 48.44 -10.35
C TYR A 959 -18.17 49.03 -11.76
N ILE A 960 -18.59 48.25 -12.77
CA ILE A 960 -18.66 48.68 -14.17
C ILE A 960 -20.06 48.42 -14.73
N SER A 961 -20.54 49.35 -15.56
CA SER A 961 -21.50 49.05 -16.63
C SER A 961 -21.18 49.91 -17.84
N ASP A 962 -21.13 49.27 -19.01
CA ASP A 962 -20.50 49.80 -20.23
C ASP A 962 -20.95 48.97 -21.45
N THR A 963 -20.67 49.45 -22.66
CA THR A 963 -21.01 48.75 -23.90
C THR A 963 -19.79 48.00 -24.44
N ALA A 964 -19.93 46.70 -24.71
CA ALA A 964 -18.89 45.89 -25.33
C ALA A 964 -18.76 46.21 -26.83
N ALA A 965 -17.65 45.79 -27.46
CA ALA A 965 -17.41 45.99 -28.90
C ALA A 965 -18.47 45.32 -29.81
N SER A 966 -19.29 44.42 -29.26
CA SER A 966 -20.45 43.79 -29.89
C SER A 966 -21.70 44.70 -29.97
N GLY A 967 -21.68 45.87 -29.34
CA GLY A 967 -22.84 46.75 -29.16
C GLY A 967 -23.77 46.34 -28.00
N LYS A 968 -23.48 45.24 -27.28
CA LYS A 968 -24.25 44.81 -26.10
C LYS A 968 -23.75 45.47 -24.82
N ASN A 969 -24.66 45.82 -23.91
CA ASN A 969 -24.30 46.33 -22.59
C ASN A 969 -23.97 45.18 -21.63
N TYR A 970 -22.86 45.32 -20.90
CA TYR A 970 -22.44 44.42 -19.83
C TYR A 970 -22.36 45.15 -18.50
N ALA A 971 -22.25 44.38 -17.42
CA ALA A 971 -21.99 44.91 -16.09
C ALA A 971 -21.08 43.98 -15.29
N GLY A 972 -20.44 44.49 -14.25
CA GLY A 972 -19.67 43.65 -13.35
C GLY A 972 -19.30 44.33 -12.04
N VAL A 973 -19.02 43.49 -11.04
CA VAL A 973 -18.40 43.88 -9.78
C VAL A 973 -17.14 43.04 -9.60
N TYR A 974 -16.01 43.69 -9.33
CA TYR A 974 -14.78 43.05 -8.90
C TYR A 974 -14.48 43.47 -7.46
N LEU A 975 -14.45 42.52 -6.54
CA LEU A 975 -14.00 42.73 -5.16
C LEU A 975 -12.51 42.43 -5.06
N GLY A 976 -11.72 43.36 -4.53
CA GLY A 976 -10.28 43.18 -4.25
C GLY A 976 -9.99 42.34 -3.00
N PHE A 977 -11.03 41.74 -2.42
CA PHE A 977 -11.05 40.92 -1.22
C PHE A 977 -11.97 39.73 -1.49
N ARG A 978 -11.77 38.60 -0.80
CA ARG A 978 -12.68 37.45 -0.94
C ARG A 978 -13.96 37.69 -0.14
N TYR A 979 -15.10 37.20 -0.62
CA TYR A 979 -16.42 37.60 -0.12
C TYR A 979 -16.68 37.15 1.34
N GLU A 980 -16.14 36.00 1.72
CA GLU A 980 -16.23 35.38 3.04
C GLU A 980 -15.28 36.02 4.09
N ALA A 981 -14.44 36.98 3.67
CA ALA A 981 -13.67 37.85 4.57
C ALA A 981 -14.53 38.89 5.31
N VAL A 982 -15.69 39.28 4.74
CA VAL A 982 -16.61 40.25 5.35
C VAL A 982 -17.14 39.68 6.68
N GLY A 983 -16.95 40.43 7.76
CA GLY A 983 -16.93 39.88 9.12
C GLY A 983 -18.26 39.66 9.84
N ASP A 984 -19.38 40.01 9.20
CA ASP A 984 -20.74 39.95 9.77
C ASP A 984 -21.75 39.45 8.72
N THR A 985 -22.72 38.65 9.15
CA THR A 985 -23.75 38.06 8.28
C THR A 985 -24.70 39.09 7.66
N ALA A 986 -25.12 40.12 8.40
CA ALA A 986 -26.00 41.16 7.85
C ALA A 986 -25.25 42.03 6.82
N ALA A 987 -24.01 42.40 7.10
CA ALA A 987 -23.12 43.09 6.17
C ALA A 987 -22.90 42.28 4.87
N ARG A 988 -22.73 40.96 4.97
CA ARG A 988 -22.66 40.06 3.81
C ARG A 988 -23.96 40.07 2.99
N HIS A 989 -25.11 39.91 3.65
CA HIS A 989 -26.42 39.94 3.00
C HIS A 989 -26.68 41.29 2.30
N GLN A 990 -26.28 42.40 2.94
CA GLN A 990 -26.41 43.76 2.40
C GLN A 990 -25.44 44.01 1.23
N LEU A 991 -24.18 43.56 1.31
CA LEU A 991 -23.23 43.64 0.21
C LEU A 991 -23.72 42.86 -1.01
N MET A 992 -24.25 41.65 -0.80
CA MET A 992 -24.86 40.87 -1.87
C MET A 992 -26.08 41.58 -2.46
N SER A 993 -26.93 42.18 -1.63
CA SER A 993 -28.08 42.99 -2.11
C SER A 993 -27.63 44.14 -3.03
N GLU A 994 -26.59 44.89 -2.65
CA GLU A 994 -26.05 45.99 -3.44
C GLU A 994 -25.34 45.56 -4.73
N ILE A 995 -24.82 44.33 -4.78
CA ILE A 995 -24.30 43.70 -6.00
C ILE A 995 -25.47 43.28 -6.90
N LEU A 996 -26.47 42.60 -6.35
CA LEU A 996 -27.67 42.13 -7.05
C LEU A 996 -28.51 43.29 -7.63
N ASP A 997 -28.61 44.42 -6.93
CA ASP A 997 -29.28 45.63 -7.44
C ASP A 997 -28.66 46.21 -8.71
N ARG A 998 -27.34 45.99 -8.88
CA ARG A 998 -26.56 46.52 -10.00
C ARG A 998 -26.41 45.49 -11.13
N LEU A 999 -26.30 44.21 -10.78
CA LEU A 999 -26.06 43.12 -11.72
C LEU A 999 -27.33 42.34 -12.10
N LEU A 1000 -28.40 42.41 -11.30
CA LEU A 1000 -29.74 41.86 -11.56
C LEU A 1000 -30.88 42.85 -11.24
N PRO A 1001 -30.87 44.11 -11.74
CA PRO A 1001 -31.90 45.12 -11.45
C PRO A 1001 -33.35 44.73 -11.86
N GLN A 1002 -33.53 43.65 -12.63
CA GLN A 1002 -34.86 43.11 -12.96
C GLN A 1002 -35.54 42.42 -11.77
N ARG A 1003 -34.80 42.00 -10.73
CA ARG A 1003 -35.37 41.39 -9.51
C ARG A 1003 -36.43 42.29 -8.83
N HIS A 1004 -36.17 43.60 -8.82
CA HIS A 1004 -37.07 44.61 -8.24
C HIS A 1004 -38.35 44.87 -9.04
N GLN A 1005 -38.53 44.27 -10.22
CA GLN A 1005 -39.77 44.40 -10.99
C GLN A 1005 -40.88 43.44 -10.52
N LEU A 1006 -40.58 42.50 -9.62
CA LEU A 1006 -41.56 41.57 -9.04
C LEU A 1006 -42.01 41.94 -7.61
N SER A 1007 -41.26 42.78 -6.87
CA SER A 1007 -41.60 43.16 -5.49
C SER A 1007 -42.50 44.41 -5.36
N LEU A 1008 -43.30 44.71 -6.39
CA LEU A 1008 -44.11 45.94 -6.51
C LEU A 1008 -45.55 45.68 -7.01
N PHE A 1009 -46.02 44.42 -6.93
CA PHE A 1009 -47.39 43.99 -7.23
C PHE A 1009 -47.94 43.12 -6.08
#